data_AF-A0A428QSW0-F1
#
_entry.id   AF-A0A428QSW0-F1
#
_cell.length_a   1.000
_cell.length_b   1.000
_cell.length_c   1.000
_cell.angle_alpha   90.00
_cell.angle_beta   90.00
_cell.angle_gamma   90.00
#
_symmetry.space_group_name_H-M   'P 1'
#
loop_
_entity.id
_entity.type
_entity.pdbx_description
1 polymer ?
#
loop_
_entity_poly.entity_id
_entity_poly.type
_entity_poly.pdbx_seq_one_letter_code
_entity_poly.pdbx_strand_id
1 'polypeptide(L)'
;MADNKVYRASTTAPVNIAVVKYWGKRDPKLNLPTNSSLSVTLSQADLRTLTTASCSNSYTSGDSLTLNGESADVSGARTQACFRELRARRAALEAADSSLPKLSRMNLKLVSENNFPTAAGLASSAAGFAALVQAIALLYELPDSPSDLSLVARQGSGSACRSLFGGYVAWRMGEKDDGSDSKAELVAPASHWPEMRALILVASAAKKGVSSTSGMQQTVATSGLFKERITNIVPANMASMEEAVKNKDFAKFAEVTMRESNSFHATCADTYPPIFYMNDVSRAAIRAVEDINTKAGKTVAAYTFDAGPNCVVYYLEENANAVLGTFYQALSGVDGFKENAASAKSAFELDSGLAATLKEGVSRVISTGVGEGPIKTEEYLVGEDGEAVRRDASSSQPQSIFSSHQHHRDGRPHKASRRGREVEVIDLDKSGNVARRWVHTPNNRIIRKAKPSLFKRSMRKIIMDAFLPIGYPHSVSNDYLAYQFFDSLQAFFSTITALLANRALLQGLGVGDANSSATFAMLLTVLKDAMSRIATIIFAQQFGLRIEPDAKRYRFLADLFNDTAFFMELYSPYFGPYGKILALTSGEALRALCGVAGGASKAALSVHFAKHDNLAELNAKEASQETAIGLIGLLVGTFVVKHVEDHTSVVYLMTVLVLAHLWMNYLGVRSVCMNVLNRQRATILFEEYLKSGKVLTPDEVARRESILFWSPIVRNRHGQRIARIEMADSFGNAMGGQEARVNIAILDGIMSTLFIWSHASHKYVPIKIMLWKDSEAVHAISAWFMAMEIAWQMDKGKGYTERLDRIFCGKSSRPSNWNTEAKKDDDQIDEDYQQKYDDRELWDEMLAKGWNLASQAFETEAPVRMAITEEDKKDQ
;
A
#
# COMPACT_ATOMS: atom_id res chain seq x y z
N MET A 1 48.55 18.83 2.63
CA MET A 1 47.12 19.01 2.29
C MET A 1 46.53 17.62 2.19
N ALA A 2 45.44 17.32 2.89
CA ALA A 2 44.80 16.01 2.78
C ALA A 2 44.32 15.82 1.33
N ASP A 3 44.72 14.71 0.70
CA ASP A 3 44.31 14.39 -0.66
C ASP A 3 42.80 14.12 -0.66
N ASN A 4 42.02 15.07 -1.21
CA ASN A 4 40.57 15.03 -1.31
C ASN A 4 40.11 14.29 -2.58
N LYS A 5 40.98 13.50 -3.21
CA LYS A 5 40.64 12.67 -4.36
C LYS A 5 39.46 11.75 -4.03
N VAL A 6 38.49 11.70 -4.95
CA VAL A 6 37.36 10.78 -4.90
C VAL A 6 37.70 9.55 -5.75
N TYR A 7 37.72 8.38 -5.11
CA TYR A 7 37.82 7.10 -5.79
C TYR A 7 36.41 6.59 -6.06
N ARG A 8 36.13 6.12 -7.28
CA ARG A 8 34.79 5.62 -7.66
C ARG A 8 34.87 4.43 -8.61
N ALA A 9 33.91 3.52 -8.49
CA ALA A 9 33.68 2.44 -9.44
C ALA A 9 32.17 2.26 -9.64
N SER A 10 31.77 1.90 -10.85
CA SER A 10 30.36 1.72 -11.21
C SER A 10 30.14 0.36 -11.89
N THR A 11 28.99 -0.24 -11.61
CA THR A 11 28.58 -1.52 -12.19
C THR A 11 27.08 -1.55 -12.40
N THR A 12 26.66 -2.32 -13.40
CA THR A 12 25.29 -2.83 -13.45
C THR A 12 25.26 -4.24 -12.87
N ALA A 13 24.14 -4.64 -12.27
CA ALA A 13 23.88 -6.03 -11.90
C ALA A 13 22.47 -6.47 -12.32
N PRO A 14 22.31 -7.75 -12.73
CA PRO A 14 21.06 -8.30 -13.20
C PRO A 14 20.12 -8.75 -12.07
N VAL A 15 18.83 -8.83 -12.40
CA VAL A 15 17.84 -9.61 -11.65
C VAL A 15 17.99 -11.10 -11.98
N ASN A 16 17.72 -11.98 -11.02
CA ASN A 16 17.58 -13.43 -11.27
C ASN A 16 16.22 -13.93 -10.77
N ILE A 17 15.68 -14.95 -11.42
CA ILE A 17 14.41 -15.60 -11.05
C ILE A 17 14.67 -17.07 -10.73
N ALA A 18 14.28 -17.49 -9.53
CA ALA A 18 14.49 -18.86 -9.07
C ALA A 18 13.56 -19.84 -9.80
N VAL A 19 14.11 -20.92 -10.33
CA VAL A 19 13.38 -22.05 -10.91
C VAL A 19 13.38 -23.26 -9.98
N VAL A 20 14.35 -23.34 -9.07
CA VAL A 20 14.31 -24.14 -7.84
C VAL A 20 14.36 -23.18 -6.66
N LYS A 21 13.35 -23.20 -5.79
CA LYS A 21 13.05 -22.06 -4.91
C LYS A 21 13.87 -22.05 -3.63
N TYR A 22 14.44 -20.89 -3.32
CA TYR A 22 14.96 -20.57 -2.00
C TYR A 22 13.82 -20.10 -1.09
N TRP A 23 13.54 -20.86 -0.02
CA TRP A 23 12.60 -20.48 1.01
C TRP A 23 13.01 -21.14 2.33
N GLY A 24 13.33 -20.34 3.34
CA GLY A 24 13.72 -20.79 4.68
C GLY A 24 15.20 -20.63 4.96
N LYS A 25 15.55 -20.21 6.19
CA LYS A 25 16.93 -20.07 6.65
C LYS A 25 17.19 -20.98 7.84
N ARG A 26 18.26 -21.77 7.74
CA ARG A 26 18.82 -22.49 8.89
C ARG A 26 19.62 -21.56 9.80
N ASP A 27 20.25 -20.53 9.23
CA ASP A 27 20.91 -19.45 9.97
C ASP A 27 20.47 -18.07 9.41
N PRO A 28 19.64 -17.31 10.15
CA PRO A 28 19.21 -15.98 9.72
C PRO A 28 20.29 -14.91 9.74
N LYS A 29 21.32 -15.05 10.58
CA LYS A 29 22.41 -14.08 10.77
C LYS A 29 23.39 -14.14 9.61
N LEU A 30 23.74 -15.36 9.18
CA LEU A 30 24.63 -15.61 8.04
C LEU A 30 23.89 -15.75 6.70
N ASN A 31 22.55 -15.69 6.72
CA ASN A 31 21.66 -15.99 5.60
C ASN A 31 21.92 -17.38 4.99
N LEU A 32 22.12 -18.41 5.80
CA LEU A 32 22.29 -19.78 5.33
C LEU A 32 20.93 -20.42 5.05
N PRO A 33 20.72 -21.01 3.86
CA PRO A 33 19.41 -21.50 3.46
C PRO A 33 19.17 -22.91 4.01
N THR A 34 17.91 -23.32 4.10
CA THR A 34 17.52 -24.70 4.43
C THR A 34 17.76 -25.68 3.28
N ASN A 35 17.86 -25.19 2.05
CA ASN A 35 18.06 -25.97 0.84
C ASN A 35 18.81 -25.16 -0.22
N SER A 36 19.45 -25.85 -1.17
CA SER A 36 20.04 -25.21 -2.35
C SER A 36 18.94 -24.64 -3.26
N SER A 37 19.30 -23.71 -4.14
CA SER A 37 18.37 -23.12 -5.11
C SER A 37 19.05 -22.88 -6.46
N LEU A 38 18.27 -22.77 -7.54
CA LEU A 38 18.78 -22.51 -8.89
C LEU A 38 17.94 -21.42 -9.55
N SER A 39 18.58 -20.46 -10.20
CA SER A 39 17.92 -19.36 -10.90
C SER A 39 18.44 -19.15 -12.31
N VAL A 40 17.61 -18.53 -13.14
CA VAL A 40 18.02 -17.95 -14.42
C VAL A 40 18.26 -16.45 -14.20
N THR A 41 19.43 -15.96 -14.59
CA THR A 41 19.76 -14.54 -14.61
C THR A 41 19.12 -13.89 -15.84
N LEU A 42 18.46 -12.75 -15.65
CA LEU A 42 17.75 -12.01 -16.71
C LEU A 42 18.67 -10.96 -17.34
N SER A 43 18.42 -10.62 -18.61
CA SER A 43 19.22 -9.63 -19.34
C SER A 43 19.17 -8.23 -18.72
N GLN A 44 20.35 -7.61 -18.57
CA GLN A 44 20.47 -6.25 -18.04
C GLN A 44 20.02 -5.18 -19.04
N ALA A 45 19.84 -5.54 -20.32
CA ALA A 45 19.21 -4.67 -21.30
C ALA A 45 17.77 -4.30 -20.88
N ASP A 46 17.10 -5.20 -20.18
CA ASP A 46 15.71 -5.03 -19.75
C ASP A 46 15.61 -4.67 -18.27
N LEU A 47 16.32 -5.41 -17.40
CA LEU A 47 16.21 -5.29 -15.95
C LEU A 47 17.59 -5.22 -15.30
N ARG A 48 17.97 -4.05 -14.79
CA ARG A 48 19.25 -3.83 -14.12
C ARG A 48 19.17 -2.87 -12.95
N THR A 49 20.08 -3.10 -12.00
CA THR A 49 20.48 -2.11 -10.99
C THR A 49 21.81 -1.52 -11.38
N LEU A 50 21.91 -0.20 -11.51
CA LEU A 50 23.16 0.54 -11.67
C LEU A 50 23.60 1.06 -10.30
N THR A 51 24.81 0.74 -9.87
CA THR A 51 25.37 1.24 -8.60
C THR A 51 26.76 1.80 -8.81
N THR A 52 26.99 3.02 -8.32
CA THR A 52 28.31 3.60 -8.15
C THR A 52 28.69 3.60 -6.69
N ALA A 53 29.82 2.96 -6.36
CA ALA A 53 30.47 3.06 -5.07
C ALA A 53 31.60 4.09 -5.15
N SER A 54 31.75 4.93 -4.13
CA SER A 54 32.85 5.88 -4.02
C SER A 54 33.37 6.00 -2.60
N CYS A 55 34.63 6.41 -2.43
CA CYS A 55 35.21 6.75 -1.14
C CYS A 55 36.21 7.91 -1.27
N SER A 56 36.32 8.70 -0.19
CA SER A 56 37.27 9.81 -0.10
C SER A 56 37.53 10.18 1.36
N ASN A 57 38.67 10.81 1.63
CA ASN A 57 38.95 11.44 2.93
C ASN A 57 38.06 12.66 3.20
N SER A 58 37.46 13.25 2.16
CA SER A 58 36.55 14.38 2.29
C SER A 58 35.17 13.98 2.82
N TYR A 59 34.83 12.69 2.82
CA TYR A 59 33.55 12.19 3.31
C TYR A 59 33.59 12.05 4.83
N THR A 60 32.96 12.98 5.56
CA THR A 60 33.02 13.03 7.04
C THR A 60 31.79 12.46 7.75
N SER A 61 30.72 12.14 7.04
CA SER A 61 29.40 11.80 7.61
C SER A 61 29.15 10.29 7.77
N GLY A 62 30.19 9.46 7.74
CA GLY A 62 30.07 8.00 7.74
C GLY A 62 29.63 7.43 6.39
N ASP A 63 29.34 6.13 6.36
CA ASP A 63 28.86 5.46 5.15
C ASP A 63 27.43 5.89 4.79
N SER A 64 27.15 6.01 3.49
CA SER A 64 25.83 6.43 3.00
C SER A 64 25.42 5.67 1.73
N LEU A 65 24.12 5.50 1.56
CA LEU A 65 23.49 4.94 0.36
C LEU A 65 22.34 5.85 -0.09
N THR A 66 22.33 6.21 -1.36
CA THR A 66 21.18 6.81 -2.03
C THR A 66 20.61 5.80 -3.02
N LEU A 67 19.35 5.41 -2.88
CA LEU A 67 18.65 4.47 -3.74
C LEU A 67 17.51 5.19 -4.47
N ASN A 68 17.55 5.21 -5.81
CA ASN A 68 16.56 5.91 -6.66
C ASN A 68 16.34 7.39 -6.27
N GLY A 69 17.40 8.07 -5.84
CA GLY A 69 17.35 9.47 -5.42
C GLY A 69 16.97 9.71 -3.95
N GLU A 70 16.60 8.68 -3.20
CA GLU A 70 16.26 8.77 -1.77
C GLU A 70 17.37 8.22 -0.89
N SER A 71 17.57 8.82 0.30
CA SER A 71 18.54 8.30 1.26
C SER A 71 18.04 6.98 1.86
N ALA A 72 18.86 5.95 1.83
CA ALA A 72 18.58 4.64 2.41
C ALA A 72 19.43 4.40 3.67
N ASP A 73 18.84 3.78 4.68
CA ASP A 73 19.55 3.41 5.91
C ASP A 73 20.57 2.29 5.65
N VAL A 74 21.82 2.54 6.03
CA VAL A 74 22.92 1.58 5.94
C VAL A 74 23.33 1.01 7.30
N SER A 75 22.70 1.44 8.40
CA SER A 75 23.02 0.97 9.76
C SER A 75 22.57 -0.46 10.04
N GLY A 76 21.68 -1.01 9.19
CA GLY A 76 21.20 -2.38 9.29
C GLY A 76 22.30 -3.44 9.21
N ALA A 77 22.16 -4.49 10.03
CA ALA A 77 23.17 -5.54 10.19
C ALA A 77 23.62 -6.22 8.88
N ARG A 78 22.71 -6.34 7.90
CA ARG A 78 22.99 -6.96 6.59
C ARG A 78 23.96 -6.12 5.75
N THR A 79 23.70 -4.82 5.63
CA THR A 79 24.55 -3.87 4.90
C THR A 79 25.90 -3.71 5.60
N GLN A 80 25.89 -3.59 6.92
CA GLN A 80 27.12 -3.51 7.72
C GLN A 80 27.97 -4.79 7.61
N ALA A 81 27.35 -5.96 7.50
CA ALA A 81 28.08 -7.20 7.22
C ALA A 81 28.81 -7.12 5.87
N CYS A 82 28.13 -6.72 4.80
CA CYS A 82 28.77 -6.56 3.49
C CYS A 82 29.95 -5.57 3.54
N PHE A 83 29.77 -4.40 4.16
CA PHE A 83 30.84 -3.39 4.27
C PHE A 83 32.03 -3.92 5.07
N ARG A 84 31.79 -4.58 6.20
CA ARG A 84 32.85 -5.15 7.04
C ARG A 84 33.67 -6.18 6.27
N GLU A 85 33.02 -7.14 5.60
CA GLU A 85 33.73 -8.18 4.86
C GLU A 85 34.55 -7.61 3.69
N LEU A 86 33.99 -6.66 2.93
CA LEU A 86 34.68 -6.03 1.80
C LEU A 86 35.85 -5.15 2.25
N ARG A 87 35.67 -4.39 3.35
CA ARG A 87 36.76 -3.61 3.95
C ARG A 87 37.86 -4.50 4.49
N ALA A 88 37.54 -5.63 5.12
CA ALA A 88 38.53 -6.58 5.62
C ALA A 88 39.40 -7.12 4.47
N ARG A 89 38.78 -7.49 3.34
CA ARG A 89 39.50 -7.93 2.13
C ARG A 89 40.39 -6.83 1.56
N ARG A 90 39.88 -5.59 1.46
CA ARG A 90 40.69 -4.44 1.00
C ARG A 90 41.85 -4.13 1.95
N ALA A 91 41.61 -4.16 3.27
CA ALA A 91 42.63 -3.91 4.28
C ALA A 91 43.76 -4.94 4.22
N ALA A 92 43.46 -6.20 3.90
CA ALA A 92 44.48 -7.23 3.69
C ALA A 92 45.39 -6.91 2.49
N LEU A 93 44.84 -6.44 1.36
CA LEU A 93 45.62 -5.99 0.20
C LEU A 93 46.51 -4.79 0.57
N GLU A 94 45.95 -3.80 1.27
CA GLU A 94 46.66 -2.59 1.71
C GLU A 94 47.75 -2.87 2.76
N ALA A 95 47.65 -3.99 3.49
CA ALA A 95 48.67 -4.46 4.42
C ALA A 95 49.79 -5.22 3.71
N ALA A 96 49.46 -5.97 2.66
CA ALA A 96 50.43 -6.68 1.82
C ALA A 96 51.24 -5.75 0.90
N ASP A 97 50.62 -4.66 0.42
CA ASP A 97 51.27 -3.64 -0.40
C ASP A 97 51.04 -2.24 0.20
N SER A 98 52.11 -1.69 0.78
CA SER A 98 52.08 -0.38 1.42
C SER A 98 51.90 0.79 0.45
N SER A 99 52.15 0.59 -0.85
CA SER A 99 51.99 1.60 -1.91
C SER A 99 50.52 1.86 -2.27
N LEU A 100 49.63 0.93 -1.95
CA LEU A 100 48.19 1.07 -2.23
C LEU A 100 47.52 2.14 -1.35
N PRO A 101 46.58 2.92 -1.92
CA PRO A 101 45.79 3.89 -1.16
C PRO A 101 44.96 3.19 -0.09
N LYS A 102 44.83 3.80 1.10
CA LYS A 102 44.13 3.24 2.26
C LYS A 102 42.60 3.42 2.19
N LEU A 103 42.01 2.91 1.12
CA LEU A 103 40.58 3.00 0.82
C LEU A 103 39.71 2.29 1.87
N SER A 104 40.20 1.21 2.49
CA SER A 104 39.45 0.44 3.51
C SER A 104 38.99 1.27 4.71
N ARG A 105 39.72 2.35 5.02
CA ARG A 105 39.49 3.26 6.15
C ARG A 105 38.63 4.46 5.79
N MET A 106 38.37 4.68 4.50
CA MET A 106 37.56 5.81 4.03
C MET A 106 36.07 5.48 4.15
N ASN A 107 35.27 6.52 4.35
CA ASN A 107 33.81 6.40 4.33
C ASN A 107 33.34 6.14 2.89
N LEU A 108 32.33 5.28 2.75
CA LEU A 108 31.71 4.91 1.48
C LEU A 108 30.49 5.81 1.19
N LYS A 109 30.39 6.33 -0.02
CA LYS A 109 29.15 6.89 -0.58
C LYS A 109 28.72 6.04 -1.77
N LEU A 110 27.56 5.42 -1.65
CA LEU A 110 26.93 4.59 -2.68
C LEU A 110 25.73 5.33 -3.26
N VAL A 111 25.62 5.34 -4.59
CA VAL A 111 24.41 5.80 -5.29
C VAL A 111 23.97 4.70 -6.21
N SER A 112 22.71 4.28 -6.10
CA SER A 112 22.13 3.15 -6.80
C SER A 112 20.79 3.52 -7.43
N GLU A 113 20.55 3.04 -8.65
CA GLU A 113 19.32 3.26 -9.42
C GLU A 113 18.86 1.96 -10.09
N ASN A 114 17.55 1.68 -10.06
CA ASN A 114 16.94 0.56 -10.79
C ASN A 114 16.14 1.09 -11.98
N ASN A 115 16.19 0.42 -13.13
CA ASN A 115 15.31 0.74 -14.27
C ASN A 115 13.93 0.05 -14.19
N PHE A 116 13.65 -0.64 -13.07
CA PHE A 116 12.37 -1.27 -12.76
C PHE A 116 11.86 -0.81 -11.39
N PRO A 117 10.53 -0.75 -11.17
CA PRO A 117 9.99 -0.24 -9.92
C PRO A 117 10.38 -1.14 -8.74
N THR A 118 10.92 -0.56 -7.67
CA THR A 118 11.30 -1.30 -6.45
C THR A 118 10.12 -2.06 -5.83
N ALA A 119 8.90 -1.54 -6.01
CA ALA A 119 7.64 -2.13 -5.54
C ALA A 119 7.05 -3.22 -6.46
N ALA A 120 7.57 -3.41 -7.68
CA ALA A 120 7.02 -4.36 -8.65
C ALA A 120 7.26 -5.83 -8.29
N GLY A 121 7.84 -6.16 -7.12
CA GLY A 121 8.02 -7.56 -6.68
C GLY A 121 9.10 -8.36 -7.42
N LEU A 122 9.86 -7.74 -8.34
CA LEU A 122 10.89 -8.34 -9.21
C LEU A 122 12.25 -8.54 -8.53
N ALA A 123 12.27 -9.16 -7.34
CA ALA A 123 13.50 -9.47 -6.60
C ALA A 123 14.51 -8.28 -6.45
N SER A 124 13.99 -7.06 -6.27
CA SER A 124 14.79 -5.82 -6.27
C SER A 124 15.95 -5.81 -5.25
N SER A 125 15.81 -6.47 -4.09
CA SER A 125 16.91 -6.55 -3.12
C SER A 125 18.07 -7.43 -3.60
N ALA A 126 17.81 -8.44 -4.44
CA ALA A 126 18.85 -9.36 -4.91
C ALA A 126 19.81 -8.63 -5.87
N ALA A 127 19.26 -7.97 -6.90
CA ALA A 127 20.03 -7.14 -7.82
C ALA A 127 20.71 -5.97 -7.10
N GLY A 128 20.03 -5.34 -6.13
CA GLY A 128 20.59 -4.26 -5.32
C GLY A 128 21.84 -4.64 -4.53
N PHE A 129 21.78 -5.73 -3.75
CA PHE A 129 22.95 -6.18 -2.98
C PHE A 129 24.06 -6.75 -3.86
N ALA A 130 23.72 -7.39 -4.98
CA ALA A 130 24.71 -7.84 -5.96
C ALA A 130 25.47 -6.64 -6.56
N ALA A 131 24.75 -5.60 -7.00
CA ALA A 131 25.35 -4.37 -7.52
C ALA A 131 26.19 -3.64 -6.47
N LEU A 132 25.71 -3.57 -5.21
CA LEU A 132 26.46 -2.97 -4.10
C LEU A 132 27.78 -3.69 -3.85
N VAL A 133 27.75 -5.03 -3.73
CA VAL A 133 28.96 -5.82 -3.48
C VAL A 133 29.92 -5.72 -4.64
N GLN A 134 29.42 -5.84 -5.88
CA GLN A 134 30.25 -5.74 -7.07
C GLN A 134 30.86 -4.34 -7.23
N ALA A 135 30.11 -3.27 -7.00
CA ALA A 135 30.62 -1.89 -7.12
C ALA A 135 31.73 -1.61 -6.10
N ILE A 136 31.57 -2.06 -4.85
CA ILE A 136 32.59 -1.91 -3.82
C ILE A 136 33.80 -2.81 -4.12
N ALA A 137 33.60 -4.03 -4.58
CA ALA A 137 34.70 -4.92 -4.97
C ALA A 137 35.53 -4.31 -6.11
N LEU A 138 34.89 -3.70 -7.11
CA LEU A 138 35.56 -2.95 -8.17
C LEU A 138 36.28 -1.70 -7.65
N LEU A 139 35.66 -0.95 -6.74
CA LEU A 139 36.28 0.23 -6.10
C LEU A 139 37.55 -0.14 -5.33
N TYR A 140 37.51 -1.28 -4.65
CA TYR A 140 38.60 -1.80 -3.84
C TYR A 140 39.59 -2.66 -4.62
N GLU A 141 39.37 -2.87 -5.92
CA GLU A 141 40.22 -3.69 -6.80
C GLU A 141 40.46 -5.09 -6.21
N LEU A 142 39.40 -5.69 -5.65
CA LEU A 142 39.47 -7.00 -5.03
C LEU A 142 39.73 -8.09 -6.09
N PRO A 143 40.67 -9.03 -5.87
CA PRO A 143 40.97 -10.13 -6.79
C PRO A 143 39.95 -11.28 -6.72
N ASP A 144 38.97 -11.16 -5.83
CA ASP A 144 37.96 -12.17 -5.55
C ASP A 144 37.15 -12.57 -6.78
N SER A 145 36.92 -13.88 -6.94
CA SER A 145 36.04 -14.39 -7.99
C SER A 145 34.57 -14.05 -7.70
N PRO A 146 33.66 -14.11 -8.70
CA PRO A 146 32.23 -13.97 -8.44
C PRO A 146 31.70 -14.97 -7.41
N SER A 147 32.27 -16.17 -7.33
CA SER A 147 31.97 -17.17 -6.30
C SER A 147 32.34 -16.66 -4.91
N ASP A 148 33.52 -16.05 -4.75
CA ASP A 148 34.01 -15.58 -3.44
C ASP A 148 33.29 -14.31 -2.97
N LEU A 149 32.91 -13.43 -3.91
CA LEU A 149 32.05 -12.28 -3.66
C LEU A 149 30.61 -12.71 -3.30
N SER A 150 30.17 -13.87 -3.78
CA SER A 150 28.81 -14.36 -3.52
C SER A 150 28.57 -14.67 -2.04
N LEU A 151 29.63 -15.04 -1.30
CA LEU A 151 29.60 -15.19 0.17
C LEU A 151 29.23 -13.88 0.87
N VAL A 152 29.69 -12.75 0.36
CA VAL A 152 29.40 -11.42 0.88
C VAL A 152 27.99 -10.99 0.50
N ALA A 153 27.62 -11.15 -0.78
CA ALA A 153 26.30 -10.80 -1.28
C ALA A 153 25.19 -11.57 -0.56
N ARG A 154 25.43 -12.86 -0.24
CA ARG A 154 24.52 -13.70 0.56
C ARG A 154 24.18 -13.06 1.90
N GLN A 155 25.15 -12.52 2.63
CA GLN A 155 24.92 -11.90 3.95
C GLN A 155 24.06 -10.63 3.86
N GLY A 156 24.15 -9.90 2.74
CA GLY A 156 23.29 -8.75 2.45
C GLY A 156 21.86 -9.17 2.13
N SER A 157 21.70 -10.04 1.14
CA SER A 157 20.42 -10.66 0.78
C SER A 157 20.70 -12.03 0.17
N GLY A 158 20.15 -13.10 0.75
CA GLY A 158 20.50 -14.48 0.39
C GLY A 158 20.54 -14.74 -1.12
N SER A 159 19.47 -14.40 -1.84
CA SER A 159 19.39 -14.59 -3.30
C SER A 159 20.27 -13.66 -4.14
N ALA A 160 20.87 -12.61 -3.56
CA ALA A 160 21.80 -11.72 -4.26
C ALA A 160 23.07 -12.46 -4.69
N CYS A 161 23.46 -13.53 -3.98
CA CYS A 161 24.64 -14.32 -4.34
C CYS A 161 24.55 -14.86 -5.78
N ARG A 162 23.35 -15.24 -6.24
CA ARG A 162 23.13 -15.77 -7.59
C ARG A 162 23.22 -14.70 -8.67
N SER A 163 22.95 -13.43 -8.34
CA SER A 163 23.06 -12.30 -9.26
C SER A 163 24.52 -11.86 -9.53
N LEU A 164 25.52 -12.53 -8.95
CA LEU A 164 26.93 -12.31 -9.32
C LEU A 164 27.37 -13.09 -10.55
N PHE A 165 26.50 -13.95 -11.09
CA PHE A 165 26.75 -14.71 -12.32
C PHE A 165 25.64 -14.48 -13.35
N GLY A 166 26.00 -14.60 -14.63
CA GLY A 166 25.04 -14.70 -15.74
C GLY A 166 24.60 -16.14 -15.98
N GLY A 167 23.59 -16.33 -16.82
CA GLY A 167 23.11 -17.65 -17.22
C GLY A 167 22.30 -18.36 -16.14
N TYR A 168 22.70 -19.58 -15.81
CA TYR A 168 22.02 -20.48 -14.89
C TYR A 168 22.89 -20.68 -13.67
N VAL A 169 22.38 -20.33 -12.50
CA VAL A 169 23.19 -20.14 -11.30
C VAL A 169 22.58 -20.90 -10.14
N ALA A 170 23.37 -21.78 -9.53
CA ALA A 170 23.01 -22.46 -8.30
C ALA A 170 23.52 -21.66 -7.10
N TRP A 171 22.73 -21.60 -6.04
CA TRP A 171 23.23 -21.29 -4.69
C TRP A 171 23.28 -22.60 -3.92
N ARG A 172 24.50 -23.05 -3.63
CA ARG A 172 24.75 -24.24 -2.80
C ARG A 172 24.45 -23.90 -1.34
N MET A 173 23.67 -24.75 -0.68
CA MET A 173 23.31 -24.49 0.72
C MET A 173 24.51 -24.52 1.66
N GLY A 174 25.55 -25.29 1.33
CA GLY A 174 26.69 -25.53 2.22
C GLY A 174 26.33 -26.37 3.44
N GLU A 175 27.32 -26.99 4.04
CA GLU A 175 27.21 -27.85 5.23
C GLU A 175 27.89 -27.23 6.44
N LYS A 176 28.84 -26.30 6.24
CA LYS A 176 29.58 -25.67 7.34
C LYS A 176 28.74 -24.60 8.04
N ASP A 177 28.86 -24.56 9.36
CA ASP A 177 28.17 -23.58 10.23
C ASP A 177 28.67 -22.15 10.03
N ASP A 178 29.94 -21.98 9.65
CA ASP A 178 30.51 -20.67 9.31
C ASP A 178 30.02 -20.12 7.96
N GLY A 179 29.34 -20.97 7.18
CA GLY A 179 28.82 -20.62 5.86
C GLY A 179 29.89 -20.41 4.79
N SER A 180 31.14 -20.81 5.01
CA SER A 180 32.25 -20.62 4.05
C SER A 180 32.05 -21.37 2.73
N ASP A 181 31.20 -22.40 2.72
CA ASP A 181 30.85 -23.22 1.57
C ASP A 181 29.44 -22.94 0.99
N SER A 182 28.67 -22.04 1.61
CA SER A 182 27.34 -21.64 1.10
C SER A 182 27.46 -20.49 0.09
N LYS A 183 27.80 -20.82 -1.15
CA LYS A 183 28.12 -19.86 -2.21
C LYS A 183 27.35 -20.11 -3.51
N ALA A 184 27.36 -19.12 -4.39
CA ALA A 184 26.82 -19.26 -5.74
C ALA A 184 27.84 -19.90 -6.67
N GLU A 185 27.34 -20.74 -7.57
CA GLU A 185 28.11 -21.49 -8.57
C GLU A 185 27.42 -21.41 -9.93
N LEU A 186 28.22 -21.26 -10.98
CA LEU A 186 27.74 -21.25 -12.35
C LEU A 186 27.40 -22.68 -12.79
N VAL A 187 26.14 -22.93 -13.11
CA VAL A 187 25.69 -24.20 -13.71
C VAL A 187 25.96 -24.18 -15.21
N ALA A 188 25.55 -23.11 -15.88
CA ALA A 188 25.81 -22.88 -17.29
C ALA A 188 25.82 -21.37 -17.63
N PRO A 189 26.71 -20.88 -18.49
CA PRO A 189 26.69 -19.48 -18.92
C PRO A 189 25.46 -19.16 -19.76
N ALA A 190 25.13 -17.88 -19.92
CA ALA A 190 24.00 -17.45 -20.77
C ALA A 190 24.15 -17.94 -22.23
N SER A 191 25.38 -18.00 -22.74
CA SER A 191 25.70 -18.52 -24.07
C SER A 191 25.44 -20.02 -24.24
N HIS A 192 25.26 -20.76 -23.14
CA HIS A 192 24.92 -22.18 -23.21
C HIS A 192 23.54 -22.35 -23.83
N TRP A 193 22.53 -21.63 -23.35
CA TRP A 193 21.14 -21.76 -23.80
C TRP A 193 20.50 -20.39 -24.08
N PRO A 194 21.01 -19.66 -25.09
CA PRO A 194 20.65 -18.27 -25.35
C PRO A 194 19.22 -18.11 -25.89
N GLU A 195 18.57 -19.18 -26.34
CA GLU A 195 17.19 -19.18 -26.84
C GLU A 195 16.14 -19.04 -25.73
N MET A 196 16.54 -19.17 -24.45
CA MET A 196 15.64 -19.01 -23.31
C MET A 196 15.11 -17.58 -23.21
N ARG A 197 13.79 -17.44 -23.20
CA ARG A 197 13.05 -16.18 -23.04
C ARG A 197 12.19 -16.22 -21.78
N ALA A 198 11.86 -15.04 -21.26
CA ALA A 198 10.96 -14.88 -20.13
C ALA A 198 9.98 -13.73 -20.38
N LEU A 199 8.69 -13.97 -20.14
CA LEU A 199 7.64 -12.96 -20.12
C LEU A 199 7.15 -12.80 -18.68
N ILE A 200 7.32 -11.62 -18.11
CA ILE A 200 6.87 -11.32 -16.75
C ILE A 200 5.53 -10.59 -16.81
N LEU A 201 4.50 -11.19 -16.20
CA LEU A 201 3.18 -10.60 -16.05
C LEU A 201 3.11 -9.93 -14.67
N VAL A 202 3.17 -8.59 -14.65
CA VAL A 202 3.14 -7.81 -13.41
C VAL A 202 1.70 -7.61 -13.00
N ALA A 203 1.26 -8.37 -11.98
CA ALA A 203 -0.10 -8.28 -11.49
C ALA A 203 -0.34 -6.94 -10.78
N SER A 204 -1.49 -6.33 -11.03
CA SER A 204 -1.99 -5.18 -10.29
C SER A 204 -2.33 -5.64 -8.88
N ALA A 205 -1.45 -5.36 -7.93
CA ALA A 205 -1.55 -5.88 -6.58
C ALA A 205 -1.32 -4.79 -5.54
N ALA A 206 -2.17 -4.78 -4.52
CA ALA A 206 -1.93 -4.06 -3.29
C ALA A 206 -0.61 -4.52 -2.64
N LYS A 207 -0.01 -3.65 -1.82
CA LYS A 207 1.28 -3.88 -1.14
C LYS A 207 1.33 -5.27 -0.49
N LYS A 208 2.47 -5.97 -0.65
CA LYS A 208 2.69 -7.32 -0.09
C LYS A 208 2.27 -7.39 1.39
N GLY A 209 1.35 -8.29 1.72
CA GLY A 209 0.88 -8.49 3.10
C GLY A 209 1.94 -9.05 4.05
N VAL A 210 2.82 -9.95 3.57
CA VAL A 210 3.91 -10.57 4.36
C VAL A 210 5.24 -10.50 3.60
N SER A 211 6.27 -9.95 4.25
CA SER A 211 7.62 -9.90 3.66
C SER A 211 8.25 -11.30 3.54
N SER A 212 9.09 -11.52 2.52
CA SER A 212 9.74 -12.82 2.31
C SER A 212 10.57 -13.28 3.51
N THR A 213 11.26 -12.36 4.21
CA THR A 213 12.07 -12.72 5.39
C THR A 213 11.19 -13.26 6.53
N SER A 214 10.09 -12.57 6.84
CA SER A 214 9.18 -12.99 7.90
C SER A 214 8.48 -14.28 7.50
N GLY A 215 7.94 -14.33 6.28
CA GLY A 215 7.18 -15.47 5.78
C GLY A 215 8.00 -16.75 5.78
N MET A 216 9.26 -16.71 5.31
CA MET A 216 10.06 -17.93 5.20
C MET A 216 10.46 -18.52 6.55
N GLN A 217 10.71 -17.69 7.57
CA GLN A 217 11.01 -18.21 8.90
C GLN A 217 9.75 -18.72 9.60
N GLN A 218 8.60 -18.14 9.30
CA GLN A 218 7.33 -18.66 9.77
C GLN A 218 7.01 -20.02 9.16
N THR A 219 7.28 -20.21 7.86
CA THR A 219 7.16 -21.52 7.20
C THR A 219 8.08 -22.55 7.85
N VAL A 220 9.35 -22.21 8.07
CA VAL A 220 10.31 -23.09 8.78
C VAL A 220 9.77 -23.49 10.15
N ALA A 221 9.12 -22.57 10.87
CA ALA A 221 8.64 -22.81 12.22
C ALA A 221 7.34 -23.62 12.30
N THR A 222 6.49 -23.59 11.27
CA THR A 222 5.09 -24.03 11.41
C THR A 222 4.57 -24.98 10.34
N SER A 223 5.18 -25.01 9.14
CA SER A 223 4.68 -25.87 8.06
C SER A 223 5.13 -27.33 8.25
N GLY A 224 4.15 -28.24 8.31
CA GLY A 224 4.39 -29.68 8.35
C GLY A 224 4.94 -30.23 7.04
N LEU A 225 4.55 -29.64 5.90
CA LEU A 225 5.02 -30.04 4.56
C LEU A 225 6.46 -29.61 4.28
N PHE A 226 6.94 -28.56 4.94
CA PHE A 226 8.23 -27.95 4.63
C PHE A 226 9.43 -28.86 4.89
N LYS A 227 9.36 -29.75 5.88
CA LYS A 227 10.44 -30.71 6.18
C LYS A 227 10.68 -31.69 5.02
N GLU A 228 9.60 -32.22 4.45
CA GLU A 228 9.68 -33.13 3.30
C GLU A 228 10.25 -32.41 2.07
N ARG A 229 9.82 -31.16 1.89
CA ARG A 229 10.31 -30.30 0.81
C ARG A 229 11.84 -30.16 0.84
N ILE A 230 12.41 -29.78 1.97
CA ILE A 230 13.85 -29.49 2.07
C ILE A 230 14.72 -30.75 2.13
N THR A 231 14.18 -31.87 2.62
CA THR A 231 14.95 -33.12 2.79
C THR A 231 15.03 -33.92 1.50
N ASN A 232 13.91 -34.07 0.78
CA ASN A 232 13.82 -35.01 -0.34
C ASN A 232 13.50 -34.33 -1.67
N ILE A 233 12.54 -33.39 -1.68
CA ILE A 233 12.02 -32.80 -2.93
C ILE A 233 13.05 -31.86 -3.57
N VAL A 234 13.57 -30.89 -2.82
CA VAL A 234 14.49 -29.89 -3.39
C VAL A 234 15.81 -30.52 -3.86
N PRO A 235 16.48 -31.42 -3.12
CA PRO A 235 17.69 -32.07 -3.62
C PRO A 235 17.48 -32.81 -4.95
N ALA A 236 16.38 -33.55 -5.10
CA ALA A 236 16.04 -34.23 -6.35
C ALA A 236 15.74 -33.24 -7.49
N ASN A 237 15.03 -32.14 -7.19
CA ASN A 237 14.74 -31.08 -8.16
C ASN A 237 15.98 -30.30 -8.58
N MET A 238 16.94 -30.05 -7.68
CA MET A 238 18.23 -29.45 -8.02
C MET A 238 18.98 -30.31 -9.04
N ALA A 239 19.12 -31.62 -8.78
CA ALA A 239 19.79 -32.54 -9.70
C ALA A 239 19.09 -32.59 -11.07
N SER A 240 17.75 -32.73 -11.06
CA SER A 240 16.94 -32.78 -12.29
C SER A 240 17.02 -31.47 -13.09
N MET A 241 17.03 -30.32 -12.40
CA MET A 241 17.13 -29.00 -13.06
C MET A 241 18.52 -28.78 -13.67
N GLU A 242 19.59 -29.16 -12.96
CA GLU A 242 20.96 -29.05 -13.48
C GLU A 242 21.16 -29.92 -14.72
N GLU A 243 20.61 -31.14 -14.72
CA GLU A 243 20.60 -32.01 -15.89
C GLU A 243 19.80 -31.41 -17.05
N ALA A 244 18.59 -30.89 -16.78
CA ALA A 244 17.76 -30.24 -17.79
C ALA A 244 18.45 -29.05 -18.44
N VAL A 245 19.10 -28.19 -17.64
CA VAL A 245 19.90 -27.06 -18.14
C VAL A 245 21.08 -27.54 -18.97
N LYS A 246 21.84 -28.53 -18.48
CA LYS A 246 23.01 -29.07 -19.19
C LYS A 246 22.63 -29.65 -20.56
N ASN A 247 21.51 -30.35 -20.64
CA ASN A 247 21.04 -31.02 -21.84
C ASN A 247 20.12 -30.15 -22.73
N LYS A 248 19.83 -28.91 -22.32
CA LYS A 248 18.82 -28.02 -22.96
C LYS A 248 17.44 -28.68 -23.10
N ASP A 249 17.07 -29.51 -22.13
CA ASP A 249 15.77 -30.17 -22.09
C ASP A 249 14.72 -29.21 -21.52
N PHE A 250 14.02 -28.51 -22.43
CA PHE A 250 12.99 -27.53 -22.03
C PHE A 250 11.81 -28.20 -21.33
N ALA A 251 11.40 -29.40 -21.74
CA ALA A 251 10.27 -30.08 -21.15
C ALA A 251 10.55 -30.42 -19.69
N LYS A 252 11.75 -30.94 -19.40
CA LYS A 252 12.17 -31.23 -18.02
C LYS A 252 12.39 -29.96 -17.21
N PHE A 253 13.02 -28.94 -17.79
CA PHE A 253 13.17 -27.61 -17.17
C PHE A 253 11.80 -27.04 -16.76
N ALA A 254 10.82 -27.10 -17.66
CA ALA A 254 9.48 -26.59 -17.44
C ALA A 254 8.73 -27.35 -16.35
N GLU A 255 8.78 -28.68 -16.38
CA GLU A 255 8.16 -29.54 -15.36
C GLU A 255 8.69 -29.20 -13.96
N VAL A 256 10.02 -29.18 -13.80
CA VAL A 256 10.64 -28.90 -12.50
C VAL A 256 10.32 -27.47 -12.05
N THR A 257 10.37 -26.49 -12.96
CA THR A 257 10.07 -25.08 -12.64
C THR A 257 8.65 -24.88 -12.11
N MET A 258 7.65 -25.46 -12.79
CA MET A 258 6.24 -25.33 -12.40
C MET A 258 5.96 -26.08 -11.09
N ARG A 259 6.49 -27.29 -10.94
CA ARG A 259 6.34 -28.09 -9.71
C ARG A 259 7.03 -27.45 -8.51
N GLU A 260 8.21 -26.87 -8.68
CA GLU A 260 8.91 -26.12 -7.62
C GLU A 260 8.16 -24.87 -7.20
N SER A 261 7.63 -24.11 -8.16
CA SER A 261 6.76 -22.96 -7.88
C SER A 261 5.56 -23.38 -7.03
N ASN A 262 4.83 -24.41 -7.46
CA ASN A 262 3.65 -24.91 -6.76
C ASN A 262 4.01 -25.45 -5.36
N SER A 263 5.11 -26.22 -5.24
CA SER A 263 5.57 -26.78 -3.97
C SER A 263 5.96 -25.68 -2.97
N PHE A 264 6.63 -24.63 -3.43
CA PHE A 264 6.93 -23.46 -2.61
C PHE A 264 5.65 -22.79 -2.07
N HIS A 265 4.69 -22.47 -2.93
CA HIS A 265 3.43 -21.85 -2.49
C HIS A 265 2.55 -22.79 -1.65
N ALA A 266 2.65 -24.12 -1.84
CA ALA A 266 2.00 -25.09 -0.97
C ALA A 266 2.55 -25.03 0.47
N THR A 267 3.87 -24.93 0.64
CA THR A 267 4.45 -24.74 1.98
C THR A 267 4.10 -23.38 2.60
N CYS A 268 3.88 -22.36 1.78
CA CYS A 268 3.35 -21.06 2.24
C CYS A 268 1.90 -21.20 2.75
N ALA A 269 1.06 -21.93 2.02
CA ALA A 269 -0.32 -22.19 2.42
C ALA A 269 -0.42 -23.08 3.67
N ASP A 270 0.54 -23.98 3.87
CA ASP A 270 0.66 -24.85 5.05
C ASP A 270 1.32 -24.16 6.26
N THR A 271 1.84 -22.94 6.10
CA THR A 271 2.35 -22.11 7.21
C THR A 271 1.20 -21.67 8.11
N TYR A 272 1.45 -21.42 9.40
CA TYR A 272 0.42 -20.89 10.32
C TYR A 272 0.81 -19.55 10.96
N PRO A 273 -0.01 -18.48 10.82
CA PRO A 273 -1.08 -18.31 9.82
C PRO A 273 -0.63 -18.53 8.36
N PRO A 274 -1.55 -18.92 7.45
CA PRO A 274 -1.22 -19.22 6.06
C PRO A 274 -0.76 -17.98 5.28
N ILE A 275 0.16 -18.20 4.36
CA ILE A 275 0.72 -17.16 3.51
C ILE A 275 0.23 -17.38 2.08
N PHE A 276 -0.52 -16.41 1.56
CA PHE A 276 -1.02 -16.42 0.18
C PHE A 276 -0.37 -15.30 -0.63
N TYR A 277 0.59 -15.68 -1.49
CA TYR A 277 1.22 -14.76 -2.42
C TYR A 277 0.52 -14.71 -3.78
N MET A 278 0.04 -15.86 -4.26
CA MET A 278 -0.71 -15.96 -5.51
C MET A 278 -2.17 -15.51 -5.33
N ASN A 279 -2.65 -14.70 -6.27
CA ASN A 279 -4.05 -14.25 -6.33
C ASN A 279 -4.78 -14.90 -7.53
N ASP A 280 -5.98 -14.42 -7.85
CA ASP A 280 -6.75 -14.95 -8.98
C ASP A 280 -6.09 -14.69 -10.33
N VAL A 281 -5.37 -13.57 -10.48
CA VAL A 281 -4.57 -13.27 -11.68
C VAL A 281 -3.44 -14.29 -11.83
N SER A 282 -2.77 -14.65 -10.73
CA SER A 282 -1.76 -15.71 -10.72
C SER A 282 -2.35 -17.06 -11.15
N ARG A 283 -3.52 -17.43 -10.63
CA ARG A 283 -4.23 -18.66 -11.01
C ARG A 283 -4.66 -18.66 -12.48
N ALA A 284 -5.09 -17.51 -12.99
CA ALA A 284 -5.39 -17.34 -14.40
C ALA A 284 -4.14 -17.52 -15.28
N ALA A 285 -2.99 -16.98 -14.87
CA ALA A 285 -1.74 -17.15 -15.61
C ALA A 285 -1.28 -18.63 -15.64
N ILE A 286 -1.49 -19.38 -14.54
CA ILE A 286 -1.25 -20.83 -14.50
C ILE A 286 -2.10 -21.54 -15.55
N ARG A 287 -3.42 -21.31 -15.53
CA ARG A 287 -4.36 -21.95 -16.47
C ARG A 287 -4.03 -21.59 -17.92
N ALA A 288 -3.58 -20.36 -18.19
CA ALA A 288 -3.19 -19.94 -19.53
C ALA A 288 -1.96 -20.70 -20.04
N VAL A 289 -0.94 -20.89 -19.19
CA VAL A 289 0.25 -21.66 -19.57
C VAL A 289 -0.08 -23.14 -19.80
N GLU A 290 -0.91 -23.74 -18.95
CA GLU A 290 -1.37 -25.13 -19.13
C GLU A 290 -2.20 -25.31 -20.42
N ASP A 291 -3.08 -24.36 -20.73
CA ASP A 291 -3.87 -24.34 -21.97
C ASP A 291 -2.97 -24.20 -23.20
N ILE A 292 -1.97 -23.30 -23.16
CA ILE A 292 -0.97 -23.15 -24.23
C ILE A 292 -0.19 -24.46 -24.46
N ASN A 293 0.28 -25.12 -23.39
CA ASN A 293 0.99 -26.39 -23.51
C ASN A 293 0.09 -27.50 -24.07
N THR A 294 -1.17 -27.55 -23.63
CA THR A 294 -2.16 -28.51 -24.12
C THR A 294 -2.43 -28.33 -25.62
N LYS A 295 -2.67 -27.09 -26.06
CA LYS A 295 -2.92 -26.76 -27.47
C LYS A 295 -1.70 -26.96 -28.36
N ALA A 296 -0.49 -26.76 -27.82
CA ALA A 296 0.76 -27.05 -28.52
C ALA A 296 1.06 -28.55 -28.65
N GLY A 297 0.38 -29.42 -27.88
CA GLY A 297 0.65 -30.86 -27.83
C GLY A 297 2.01 -31.24 -27.23
N LYS A 298 2.75 -30.26 -26.69
CA LYS A 298 4.05 -30.41 -26.03
C LYS A 298 4.27 -29.24 -25.06
N THR A 299 5.16 -29.42 -24.09
CA THR A 299 5.51 -28.36 -23.13
C THR A 299 6.35 -27.27 -23.81
N VAL A 300 5.76 -26.10 -24.05
CA VAL A 300 6.39 -24.94 -24.71
C VAL A 300 6.51 -23.71 -23.80
N ALA A 301 5.79 -23.70 -22.68
CA ALA A 301 5.81 -22.65 -21.68
C ALA A 301 5.90 -23.22 -20.25
N ALA A 302 6.56 -22.49 -19.36
CA ALA A 302 6.67 -22.82 -17.94
C ALA A 302 6.41 -21.59 -17.07
N TYR A 303 5.45 -21.66 -16.15
CA TYR A 303 5.20 -20.57 -15.21
C TYR A 303 6.03 -20.73 -13.93
N THR A 304 6.35 -19.62 -13.28
CA THR A 304 6.90 -19.61 -11.93
C THR A 304 6.54 -18.33 -11.19
N PHE A 305 6.37 -18.45 -9.88
CA PHE A 305 5.98 -17.36 -8.99
C PHE A 305 6.95 -17.30 -7.80
N ASP A 306 7.40 -16.10 -7.45
CA ASP A 306 8.16 -15.85 -6.23
C ASP A 306 7.22 -15.41 -5.08
N ALA A 307 7.73 -14.70 -4.07
CA ALA A 307 6.95 -14.18 -2.96
C ALA A 307 6.09 -12.95 -3.38
N GLY A 308 5.15 -13.17 -4.29
CA GLY A 308 4.18 -12.20 -4.80
C GLY A 308 3.35 -12.78 -5.97
N PRO A 309 2.38 -12.00 -6.49
CA PRO A 309 1.42 -12.50 -7.47
C PRO A 309 1.93 -12.50 -8.93
N ASN A 310 3.10 -11.92 -9.20
CA ASN A 310 3.63 -11.82 -10.57
C ASN A 310 4.01 -13.19 -11.12
N CYS A 311 3.56 -13.47 -12.35
CA CYS A 311 3.93 -14.67 -13.08
C CYS A 311 5.16 -14.39 -13.94
N VAL A 312 6.16 -15.28 -13.90
CA VAL A 312 7.22 -15.33 -14.90
C VAL A 312 6.99 -16.55 -15.77
N VAL A 313 6.82 -16.35 -17.07
CA VAL A 313 6.60 -17.40 -18.06
C VAL A 313 7.87 -17.59 -18.87
N TYR A 314 8.54 -18.72 -18.70
CA TYR A 314 9.67 -19.14 -19.53
C TYR A 314 9.19 -19.83 -20.79
N TYR A 315 9.88 -19.60 -21.90
CA TYR A 315 9.66 -20.27 -23.18
C TYR A 315 10.94 -20.20 -24.02
N LEU A 316 11.08 -21.05 -25.04
CA LEU A 316 12.13 -20.91 -26.03
C LEU A 316 11.70 -19.96 -27.15
N GLU A 317 12.64 -19.19 -27.69
CA GLU A 317 12.40 -18.22 -28.76
C GLU A 317 11.63 -18.81 -29.96
N GLU A 318 11.90 -20.05 -30.36
CA GLU A 318 11.16 -20.75 -31.42
C GLU A 318 9.65 -20.88 -31.16
N ASN A 319 9.23 -20.86 -29.88
CA ASN A 319 7.84 -20.97 -29.46
C ASN A 319 7.20 -19.59 -29.16
N ALA A 320 7.83 -18.47 -29.57
CA ALA A 320 7.31 -17.13 -29.33
C ALA A 320 5.89 -16.92 -29.86
N ASN A 321 5.53 -17.45 -31.03
CA ASN A 321 4.16 -17.35 -31.56
C ASN A 321 3.13 -18.05 -30.66
N ALA A 322 3.49 -19.22 -30.11
CA ALA A 322 2.63 -19.99 -29.22
C ALA A 322 2.45 -19.35 -27.85
N VAL A 323 3.50 -18.69 -27.33
CA VAL A 323 3.51 -18.15 -25.96
C VAL A 323 3.30 -16.64 -25.97
N LEU A 324 4.27 -15.89 -26.49
CA LEU A 324 4.24 -14.42 -26.54
C LEU A 324 3.05 -13.92 -27.38
N GLY A 325 2.79 -14.54 -28.54
CA GLY A 325 1.66 -14.17 -29.41
C GLY A 325 0.30 -14.34 -28.71
N THR A 326 0.11 -15.47 -28.03
CA THR A 326 -1.11 -15.76 -27.26
C THR A 326 -1.33 -14.76 -26.11
N PHE A 327 -0.29 -14.46 -25.32
CA PHE A 327 -0.39 -13.45 -24.26
C PHE A 327 -0.55 -12.03 -24.81
N TYR A 328 0.08 -11.69 -25.94
CA TYR A 328 -0.07 -10.39 -26.60
C TYR A 328 -1.52 -10.15 -27.07
N GLN A 329 -2.16 -11.17 -27.64
CA GLN A 329 -3.57 -11.10 -28.03
C GLN A 329 -4.47 -10.90 -26.80
N ALA A 330 -4.27 -11.71 -25.74
CA ALA A 330 -5.08 -11.65 -24.53
C ALA A 330 -4.90 -10.35 -23.74
N LEU A 331 -3.68 -9.79 -23.72
CA LEU A 331 -3.31 -8.59 -22.98
C LEU A 331 -3.20 -7.34 -23.88
N SER A 332 -3.92 -7.33 -25.00
CA SER A 332 -3.92 -6.19 -25.92
C SER A 332 -4.33 -4.90 -25.19
N GLY A 333 -3.44 -3.90 -25.24
CA GLY A 333 -3.56 -2.63 -24.53
C GLY A 333 -2.78 -2.52 -23.21
N VAL A 334 -2.14 -3.60 -22.74
CA VAL A 334 -1.23 -3.56 -21.58
C VAL A 334 0.17 -3.12 -22.01
N ASP A 335 0.76 -2.17 -21.29
CA ASP A 335 2.09 -1.64 -21.58
C ASP A 335 3.21 -2.65 -21.35
N GLY A 336 4.31 -2.49 -22.11
CA GLY A 336 5.60 -3.14 -21.86
C GLY A 336 5.97 -4.29 -22.79
N PHE A 337 5.11 -4.64 -23.74
CA PHE A 337 5.49 -5.51 -24.86
C PHE A 337 6.57 -4.85 -25.72
N LYS A 338 7.60 -5.61 -26.12
CA LYS A 338 8.59 -5.16 -27.10
C LYS A 338 7.97 -5.12 -28.50
N GLU A 339 8.50 -4.31 -29.41
CA GLU A 339 7.97 -4.14 -30.78
C GLU A 339 7.83 -5.48 -31.54
N ASN A 340 8.74 -6.43 -31.30
CA ASN A 340 8.67 -7.76 -31.89
C ASN A 340 7.50 -8.63 -31.38
N ALA A 341 6.87 -8.29 -30.26
CA ALA A 341 5.67 -8.98 -29.77
C ALA A 341 4.48 -8.79 -30.72
N ALA A 342 4.33 -7.60 -31.31
CA ALA A 342 3.30 -7.33 -32.32
C ALA A 342 3.50 -8.15 -33.61
N SER A 343 4.74 -8.58 -33.87
CA SER A 343 5.07 -9.44 -35.01
C SER A 343 4.83 -10.94 -34.74
N ALA A 344 4.69 -11.35 -33.48
CA ALA A 344 4.36 -12.71 -33.11
C ALA A 344 2.86 -12.96 -33.39
N LYS A 345 2.57 -13.78 -34.41
CA LYS A 345 1.19 -14.18 -34.69
C LYS A 345 0.74 -15.12 -33.59
N SER A 346 -0.38 -14.79 -32.93
CA SER A 346 -0.99 -15.68 -31.95
C SER A 346 -1.28 -17.04 -32.59
N ALA A 347 -0.73 -18.11 -32.02
CA ALA A 347 -1.02 -19.47 -32.45
C ALA A 347 -2.32 -20.00 -31.83
N PHE A 348 -2.70 -19.47 -30.65
CA PHE A 348 -3.80 -19.97 -29.85
C PHE A 348 -4.61 -18.83 -29.25
N GLU A 349 -5.92 -19.01 -29.15
CA GLU A 349 -6.77 -18.10 -28.40
C GLU A 349 -7.03 -18.65 -27.01
N LEU A 350 -6.88 -17.81 -25.98
CA LEU A 350 -7.27 -18.18 -24.61
C LEU A 350 -8.79 -18.11 -24.46
N ASP A 351 -9.32 -18.91 -23.53
CA ASP A 351 -10.71 -18.78 -23.07
C ASP A 351 -11.03 -17.32 -22.70
N SER A 352 -12.24 -16.86 -23.05
CA SER A 352 -12.62 -15.45 -22.91
C SER A 352 -12.62 -14.98 -21.46
N GLY A 353 -13.06 -15.81 -20.51
CA GLY A 353 -13.04 -15.50 -19.09
C GLY A 353 -11.62 -15.43 -18.54
N LEU A 354 -10.75 -16.33 -19.02
CA LEU A 354 -9.33 -16.33 -18.67
C LEU A 354 -8.60 -15.09 -19.18
N ALA A 355 -8.82 -14.74 -20.44
CA ALA A 355 -8.27 -13.55 -21.07
C ALA A 355 -8.74 -12.28 -20.37
N ALA A 356 -10.03 -12.17 -20.04
CA ALA A 356 -10.58 -11.05 -19.28
C ALA A 356 -9.91 -10.88 -17.92
N THR A 357 -9.80 -11.97 -17.15
CA THR A 357 -9.16 -11.96 -15.81
C THR A 357 -7.71 -11.50 -15.89
N LEU A 358 -6.96 -11.97 -16.89
CA LEU A 358 -5.57 -11.56 -17.12
C LEU A 358 -5.49 -10.09 -17.52
N LYS A 359 -6.37 -9.63 -18.42
CA LYS A 359 -6.37 -8.26 -18.92
C LYS A 359 -6.68 -7.24 -17.83
N GLU A 360 -7.64 -7.53 -16.97
CA GLU A 360 -7.98 -6.68 -15.82
C GLU A 360 -6.87 -6.72 -14.75
N GLY A 361 -6.29 -7.90 -14.56
CA GLY A 361 -5.35 -8.16 -13.47
C GLY A 361 -3.89 -7.82 -13.74
N VAL A 362 -3.44 -7.73 -15.00
CA VAL A 362 -2.03 -7.47 -15.35
C VAL A 362 -1.83 -5.99 -15.66
N SER A 363 -1.06 -5.32 -14.81
CA SER A 363 -0.76 -3.88 -14.93
C SER A 363 0.31 -3.57 -15.99
N ARG A 364 1.23 -4.51 -16.22
CA ARG A 364 2.36 -4.35 -17.15
C ARG A 364 2.94 -5.71 -17.51
N VAL A 365 3.55 -5.80 -18.68
CA VAL A 365 4.40 -6.95 -19.05
C VAL A 365 5.86 -6.55 -19.23
N ILE A 366 6.76 -7.51 -19.04
CA ILE A 366 8.19 -7.32 -19.30
C ILE A 366 8.72 -8.54 -20.08
N SER A 367 9.12 -8.31 -21.33
CA SER A 367 9.73 -9.33 -22.18
C SER A 367 11.25 -9.29 -22.07
N THR A 368 11.86 -10.38 -21.66
CA THR A 368 13.31 -10.50 -21.50
C THR A 368 13.80 -11.92 -21.87
N GLY A 369 15.07 -12.20 -21.61
CA GLY A 369 15.68 -13.51 -21.80
C GLY A 369 16.84 -13.73 -20.83
N VAL A 370 17.51 -14.86 -20.99
CA VAL A 370 18.71 -15.17 -20.20
C VAL A 370 19.80 -14.12 -20.45
N GLY A 371 20.46 -13.69 -19.37
CA GLY A 371 21.38 -12.56 -19.37
C GLY A 371 22.74 -12.85 -18.73
N GLU A 372 23.66 -11.93 -18.95
CA GLU A 372 24.99 -11.89 -18.35
C GLU A 372 24.99 -11.46 -16.87
N GLY A 373 26.12 -11.69 -16.19
CA GLY A 373 26.34 -11.28 -14.80
C GLY A 373 26.66 -9.77 -14.69
N PRO A 374 27.06 -9.28 -13.50
CA PRO A 374 27.38 -7.87 -13.32
C PRO A 374 28.43 -7.35 -14.31
N ILE A 375 28.21 -6.15 -14.86
CA ILE A 375 29.09 -5.50 -15.84
C ILE A 375 29.64 -4.20 -15.28
N LYS A 376 30.97 -4.06 -15.25
CA LYS A 376 31.64 -2.77 -14.96
C LYS A 376 31.26 -1.75 -16.02
N THR A 377 30.93 -0.53 -15.61
CA THR A 377 30.55 0.55 -16.52
C THR A 377 31.26 1.86 -16.17
N GLU A 378 31.46 2.70 -17.20
CA GLU A 378 31.95 4.08 -17.06
C GLU A 378 30.77 5.07 -16.84
N GLU A 379 29.55 4.54 -16.77
CA GLU A 379 28.34 5.25 -16.39
C GLU A 379 28.33 5.47 -14.86
N TYR A 380 28.75 6.66 -14.40
CA TYR A 380 28.80 7.00 -12.97
C TYR A 380 27.55 7.75 -12.47
N LEU A 381 27.14 7.42 -11.25
CA LEU A 381 26.11 8.12 -10.46
C LEU A 381 26.72 9.06 -9.40
N VAL A 382 28.05 9.06 -9.26
CA VAL A 382 28.81 9.97 -8.38
C VAL A 382 29.88 10.69 -9.21
N GLY A 383 29.89 12.02 -9.12
CA GLY A 383 30.83 12.92 -9.78
C GLY A 383 32.25 12.83 -9.19
N GLU A 384 33.21 13.48 -9.84
CA GLU A 384 34.59 13.56 -9.34
C GLU A 384 34.72 14.43 -8.08
N ASP A 385 33.72 15.29 -7.86
CA ASP A 385 33.51 16.08 -6.65
C ASP A 385 32.91 15.27 -5.50
N GLY A 386 32.51 14.01 -5.74
CA GLY A 386 31.85 13.15 -4.75
C GLY A 386 30.36 13.44 -4.56
N GLU A 387 29.77 14.29 -5.41
CA GLU A 387 28.34 14.58 -5.40
C GLU A 387 27.57 13.66 -6.36
N ALA A 388 26.29 13.42 -6.08
CA ALA A 388 25.46 12.58 -6.97
C ALA A 388 25.27 13.27 -8.33
N VAL A 389 25.51 12.53 -9.42
CA VAL A 389 25.35 13.04 -10.79
C VAL A 389 23.86 13.20 -11.06
N ARG A 390 23.41 14.43 -11.31
CA ARG A 390 22.02 14.70 -11.71
C ARG A 390 21.80 14.24 -13.14
N ARG A 391 21.07 13.15 -13.31
CA ARG A 391 20.50 12.78 -14.61
C ARG A 391 19.12 13.42 -14.71
N ASP A 392 18.89 14.15 -15.80
CA ASP A 392 17.54 14.60 -16.10
C ASP A 392 16.67 13.34 -16.30
N ALA A 393 15.58 13.23 -15.55
CA ALA A 393 14.67 12.07 -15.54
C ALA A 393 13.94 11.84 -16.88
N SER A 394 14.36 12.49 -17.96
CA SER A 394 13.79 12.41 -19.30
C SER A 394 14.41 11.33 -20.19
N SER A 395 15.47 10.63 -19.76
CA SER A 395 16.15 9.60 -20.57
C SER A 395 15.85 8.15 -20.17
N SER A 396 14.90 7.91 -19.26
CA SER A 396 14.54 6.57 -18.78
C SER A 396 13.05 6.22 -18.93
N GLN A 397 12.27 7.00 -19.67
CA GLN A 397 10.94 6.59 -20.13
C GLN A 397 11.03 5.99 -21.55
N PRO A 398 10.49 4.78 -21.80
CA PRO A 398 10.19 4.36 -23.16
C PRO A 398 9.23 5.38 -23.78
N GLN A 399 9.49 5.75 -25.03
CA GLN A 399 8.67 6.71 -25.77
C GLN A 399 7.20 6.27 -25.78
N SER A 400 6.33 7.02 -25.09
CA SER A 400 4.89 6.90 -25.26
C SER A 400 4.49 7.63 -26.54
N ILE A 401 4.15 6.86 -27.57
CA ILE A 401 3.47 7.37 -28.76
C ILE A 401 1.99 7.50 -28.39
N PHE A 402 1.59 8.68 -27.93
CA PHE A 402 0.18 9.05 -27.82
C PHE A 402 -0.35 9.50 -29.20
N SER A 403 -1.25 8.71 -29.75
CA SER A 403 -2.24 9.05 -30.78
C SER A 403 -3.32 7.96 -30.68
N SER A 404 -4.61 8.17 -30.51
CA SER A 404 -5.47 9.34 -30.68
C SER A 404 -6.87 8.95 -30.20
N HIS A 405 -7.58 9.79 -29.44
CA HIS A 405 -9.02 10.03 -29.65
C HIS A 405 -9.46 11.36 -29.03
N GLN A 406 -10.34 12.03 -29.77
CA GLN A 406 -10.66 13.45 -29.72
C GLN A 406 -11.59 13.83 -28.56
N HIS A 407 -11.35 15.02 -27.98
CA HIS A 407 -12.37 16.06 -27.92
C HIS A 407 -11.73 17.46 -27.95
N HIS A 408 -12.19 18.28 -28.90
CA HIS A 408 -11.79 19.66 -29.15
C HIS A 408 -12.28 20.63 -28.06
N ARG A 409 -11.43 21.58 -27.64
CA ARG A 409 -11.69 23.04 -27.73
C ARG A 409 -10.45 23.86 -27.35
N ASP A 410 -10.02 24.68 -28.31
CA ASP A 410 -9.14 25.85 -28.25
C ASP A 410 -7.95 25.88 -27.28
N GLY A 411 -6.80 25.45 -27.79
CA GLY A 411 -5.49 25.84 -27.28
C GLY A 411 -4.46 25.68 -28.38
N ARG A 412 -4.29 26.70 -29.23
CA ARG A 412 -3.27 26.69 -30.30
C ARG A 412 -1.89 26.41 -29.67
N PRO A 413 -1.11 25.42 -30.13
CA PRO A 413 0.28 25.31 -29.72
C PRO A 413 1.02 26.54 -30.27
N HIS A 414 1.54 27.39 -29.37
CA HIS A 414 2.36 28.52 -29.76
C HIS A 414 3.57 28.00 -30.55
N LYS A 415 3.60 28.34 -31.84
CA LYS A 415 4.74 28.14 -32.73
C LYS A 415 5.96 28.85 -32.16
N ALA A 416 6.77 28.16 -31.36
CA ALA A 416 8.10 28.59 -30.92
C ALA A 416 9.17 28.43 -32.03
N SER A 417 8.76 28.33 -33.29
CA SER A 417 9.62 28.43 -34.46
C SER A 417 9.16 29.62 -35.32
N ARG A 418 9.47 30.82 -34.86
CA ARG A 418 9.68 31.96 -35.75
C ARG A 418 11.13 32.40 -35.58
N ARG A 419 11.89 32.25 -36.66
CA ARG A 419 13.32 32.57 -36.81
C ARG A 419 13.70 33.83 -36.03
N GLY A 420 14.66 33.70 -35.11
CA GLY A 420 15.47 34.81 -34.61
C GLY A 420 15.14 35.42 -33.24
N ARG A 421 14.27 34.84 -32.40
CA ARG A 421 13.98 35.37 -31.04
C ARG A 421 14.39 34.41 -29.93
N GLU A 422 14.86 34.97 -28.82
CA GLU A 422 15.11 34.22 -27.57
C GLU A 422 13.79 33.72 -26.96
N VAL A 423 13.77 32.46 -26.53
CA VAL A 423 12.60 31.82 -25.90
C VAL A 423 12.94 31.44 -24.46
N GLU A 424 12.18 31.93 -23.48
CA GLU A 424 12.33 31.52 -22.09
C GLU A 424 11.57 30.22 -21.82
N VAL A 425 12.25 29.20 -21.32
CA VAL A 425 11.71 27.87 -20.98
C VAL A 425 11.83 27.67 -19.48
N ILE A 426 10.77 27.20 -18.83
CA ILE A 426 10.73 26.99 -17.38
C ILE A 426 10.54 25.50 -17.06
N ASP A 427 11.42 24.93 -16.25
CA ASP A 427 11.23 23.59 -15.71
C ASP A 427 10.35 23.70 -14.48
N LEU A 428 9.28 22.91 -14.43
CA LEU A 428 8.41 22.80 -13.27
C LEU A 428 8.71 21.50 -12.52
N ASP A 429 8.64 21.50 -11.18
CA ASP A 429 8.58 20.26 -10.40
C ASP A 429 7.19 19.61 -10.50
N LYS A 430 7.01 18.42 -9.90
CA LYS A 430 5.72 17.70 -9.87
C LYS A 430 4.57 18.52 -9.26
N SER A 431 4.89 19.61 -8.56
CA SER A 431 3.92 20.49 -7.89
C SER A 431 3.74 21.82 -8.61
N GLY A 432 4.30 21.97 -9.82
CA GLY A 432 4.13 23.15 -10.67
C GLY A 432 5.03 24.33 -10.31
N ASN A 433 5.99 24.19 -9.38
CA ASN A 433 6.91 25.29 -9.05
C ASN A 433 8.06 25.36 -10.04
N VAL A 434 8.50 26.58 -10.38
CA VAL A 434 9.64 26.81 -11.26
C VAL A 434 10.93 26.30 -10.62
N ALA A 435 11.34 25.09 -10.99
CA ALA A 435 12.58 24.46 -10.58
C ALA A 435 13.78 25.19 -11.20
N ARG A 436 13.71 25.50 -12.51
CA ARG A 436 14.76 26.14 -13.31
C ARG A 436 14.15 27.06 -14.38
N ARG A 437 14.90 28.11 -14.76
CA ARG A 437 14.58 28.96 -15.93
C ARG A 437 15.73 28.89 -16.92
N TRP A 438 15.39 28.77 -18.19
CA TRP A 438 16.29 28.62 -19.32
C TRP A 438 15.96 29.67 -20.36
N VAL A 439 16.97 30.11 -21.11
CA VAL A 439 16.79 30.91 -22.32
C VAL A 439 17.36 30.09 -23.47
N HIS A 440 16.51 29.75 -24.43
CA HIS A 440 16.90 29.16 -25.71
C HIS A 440 17.18 30.29 -26.70
N THR A 441 18.46 30.48 -27.03
CA THR A 441 18.89 31.50 -27.99
C THR A 441 18.70 31.04 -29.45
N PRO A 442 18.67 31.96 -30.43
CA PRO A 442 18.53 31.61 -31.86
C PRO A 442 19.64 30.70 -32.41
N ASN A 443 20.79 30.59 -31.74
CA ASN A 443 21.93 29.77 -32.15
C ASN A 443 21.96 28.40 -31.46
N ASN A 444 20.82 27.88 -30.99
CA ASN A 444 20.69 26.63 -30.23
C ASN A 444 21.53 26.56 -28.93
N ARG A 445 21.95 27.71 -28.36
CA ARG A 445 22.56 27.72 -27.03
C ARG A 445 21.47 27.86 -25.97
N ILE A 446 21.55 26.98 -24.97
CA ILE A 446 20.68 27.00 -23.79
C ILE A 446 21.44 27.69 -22.66
N ILE A 447 20.95 28.85 -22.22
CA ILE A 447 21.54 29.60 -21.11
C ILE A 447 20.66 29.39 -19.87
N ARG A 448 21.21 28.79 -18.83
CA ARG A 448 20.54 28.72 -17.53
C ARG A 448 20.58 30.11 -16.88
N LYS A 449 19.42 30.72 -16.61
CA LYS A 449 19.40 31.92 -15.79
C LYS A 449 19.81 31.54 -14.36
N ALA A 450 20.88 32.14 -13.86
CA ALA A 450 21.34 31.93 -12.50
C ALA A 450 20.20 32.29 -11.52
N LYS A 451 19.93 31.41 -10.56
CA LYS A 451 19.12 31.81 -9.39
C LYS A 451 19.88 32.93 -8.67
N PRO A 452 19.20 33.97 -8.15
CA PRO A 452 19.84 34.85 -7.20
C PRO A 452 20.45 33.99 -6.09
N SER A 453 21.70 34.33 -5.74
CA SER A 453 22.59 33.69 -4.76
C SER A 453 21.90 32.81 -3.69
N LEU A 454 22.35 31.54 -3.62
CA LEU A 454 21.92 30.53 -2.64
C LEU A 454 22.46 30.76 -1.21
N PHE A 455 23.19 31.85 -0.95
CA PHE A 455 23.70 32.19 0.40
C PHE A 455 22.70 32.97 1.27
N LYS A 456 21.42 33.04 0.86
CA LYS A 456 20.30 33.48 1.72
C LYS A 456 19.16 32.46 1.69
N ARG A 457 19.40 31.20 2.04
CA ARG A 457 18.29 30.35 2.47
C ARG A 457 17.81 30.88 3.82
N SER A 458 16.69 31.59 3.82
CA SER A 458 16.02 32.02 5.05
C SER A 458 15.78 30.80 5.94
N MET A 459 16.02 30.92 7.25
CA MET A 459 15.69 29.88 8.24
C MET A 459 14.27 29.33 8.07
N ARG A 460 13.34 30.19 7.61
CA ARG A 460 11.97 29.82 7.25
C ARG A 460 11.92 28.67 6.24
N LYS A 461 12.77 28.68 5.21
CA LYS A 461 12.78 27.67 4.16
C LYS A 461 13.33 26.32 4.64
N ILE A 462 14.35 26.33 5.50
CA ILE A 462 14.89 25.11 6.10
C ILE A 462 13.85 24.45 7.01
N ILE A 463 13.13 25.25 7.81
CA ILE A 463 12.03 24.77 8.65
C ILE A 463 10.89 24.22 7.79
N MET A 464 10.49 24.92 6.72
CA MET A 464 9.45 24.44 5.81
C MET A 464 9.86 23.13 5.11
N ASP A 465 11.09 23.01 4.62
CA ASP A 465 11.56 21.79 3.96
C ASP A 465 11.68 20.60 4.94
N ALA A 466 11.91 20.85 6.24
CA ALA A 466 11.99 19.81 7.26
C ALA A 466 10.60 19.26 7.64
N PHE A 467 9.60 20.15 7.78
CA PHE A 467 8.29 19.80 8.35
C PHE A 467 7.17 19.70 7.33
N LEU A 468 7.27 20.30 6.15
CA LEU A 468 6.23 20.27 5.13
C LEU A 468 6.64 19.40 3.94
N PRO A 469 5.67 18.76 3.25
CA PRO A 469 5.94 18.01 2.02
C PRO A 469 6.52 18.91 0.91
N ILE A 470 7.38 18.34 0.08
CA ILE A 470 7.90 19.00 -1.11
C ILE A 470 6.73 19.48 -1.97
N GLY A 471 6.83 20.71 -2.49
CA GLY A 471 5.78 21.29 -3.32
C GLY A 471 4.59 21.89 -2.57
N TYR A 472 4.68 21.97 -1.23
CA TYR A 472 3.72 22.71 -0.41
C TYR A 472 3.55 24.15 -0.91
N PRO A 473 2.32 24.69 -1.02
CA PRO A 473 1.05 24.13 -0.55
C PRO A 473 0.33 23.18 -1.52
N HIS A 474 0.80 23.05 -2.76
CA HIS A 474 0.05 22.35 -3.83
C HIS A 474 0.14 20.82 -3.77
N SER A 475 1.11 20.29 -3.04
CA SER A 475 1.31 18.85 -2.84
C SER A 475 0.38 18.23 -1.78
N VAL A 476 -0.43 19.04 -1.11
CA VAL A 476 -1.38 18.57 -0.09
C VAL A 476 -2.75 19.19 -0.29
N SER A 477 -3.77 18.63 0.36
CA SER A 477 -5.09 19.25 0.47
C SER A 477 -5.04 20.58 1.22
N ASN A 478 -6.02 21.45 0.97
CA ASN A 478 -6.01 22.82 1.50
C ASN A 478 -6.24 22.89 3.01
N ASP A 479 -6.86 21.85 3.57
CA ASP A 479 -7.15 21.67 4.99
C ASP A 479 -5.98 21.06 5.79
N TYR A 480 -4.93 20.59 5.12
CA TYR A 480 -3.77 19.94 5.75
C TYR A 480 -3.14 20.77 6.87
N LEU A 481 -2.85 22.06 6.62
CA LEU A 481 -2.21 22.90 7.65
C LEU A 481 -3.10 23.14 8.86
N ALA A 482 -4.40 23.32 8.64
CA ALA A 482 -5.33 23.55 9.74
C ALA A 482 -5.38 22.29 10.62
N TYR A 483 -5.49 21.12 10.00
CA TYR A 483 -5.44 19.85 10.72
C TYR A 483 -4.13 19.67 11.47
N GLN A 484 -2.97 19.82 10.80
CA GLN A 484 -1.65 19.60 11.39
C GLN A 484 -1.35 20.56 12.55
N PHE A 485 -1.84 21.80 12.48
CA PHE A 485 -1.70 22.75 13.59
C PHE A 485 -2.40 22.23 14.85
N PHE A 486 -3.66 21.78 14.72
CA PHE A 486 -4.41 21.24 15.85
C PHE A 486 -3.88 19.88 16.31
N ASP A 487 -3.50 19.00 15.39
CA ASP A 487 -2.89 17.69 15.68
C ASP A 487 -1.56 17.84 16.43
N SER A 488 -0.75 18.85 16.07
CA SER A 488 0.47 19.22 16.81
C SER A 488 0.15 19.66 18.24
N LEU A 489 -0.78 20.62 18.43
CA LEU A 489 -1.17 21.05 19.77
C LEU A 489 -1.78 19.91 20.59
N GLN A 490 -2.54 19.04 19.95
CA GLN A 490 -3.06 17.82 20.54
C GLN A 490 -1.91 16.94 21.06
N ALA A 491 -0.93 16.59 20.22
CA ALA A 491 0.22 15.77 20.61
C ALA A 491 1.01 16.37 21.79
N PHE A 492 1.14 17.70 21.83
CA PHE A 492 1.74 18.42 22.95
C PHE A 492 1.02 18.16 24.27
N PHE A 493 -0.31 18.36 24.32
CA PHE A 493 -1.10 18.11 25.54
C PHE A 493 -1.07 16.62 25.93
N SER A 494 -1.17 15.72 24.95
CA SER A 494 -1.12 14.26 25.15
C SER A 494 0.19 13.79 25.78
N THR A 495 1.31 14.41 25.39
CA THR A 495 2.62 14.06 25.94
C THR A 495 2.73 14.40 27.43
N ILE A 496 2.15 15.54 27.84
CA ILE A 496 2.16 15.97 29.24
C ILE A 496 1.22 15.10 30.09
N THR A 497 0.01 14.80 29.59
CA THR A 497 -0.95 13.91 30.27
C THR A 497 -0.38 12.51 30.46
N ALA A 498 0.30 11.97 29.44
CA ALA A 498 0.96 10.67 29.50
C ALA A 498 2.01 10.60 30.61
N LEU A 499 2.81 11.65 30.81
CA LEU A 499 3.82 11.69 31.87
C LEU A 499 3.19 11.69 33.28
N LEU A 500 2.10 12.43 33.48
CA LEU A 500 1.35 12.44 34.75
C LEU A 500 0.70 11.08 35.04
N ALA A 501 0.08 10.48 34.02
CA ALA A 501 -0.52 9.14 34.13
C ALA A 501 0.53 8.06 34.42
N ASN A 502 1.69 8.11 33.75
CA ASN A 502 2.78 7.15 33.96
C ASN A 502 3.34 7.18 35.38
N ARG A 503 3.44 8.36 36.02
CA ARG A 503 3.82 8.45 37.44
C ARG A 503 2.84 7.68 38.33
N ALA A 504 1.53 7.89 38.12
CA ALA A 504 0.50 7.20 38.89
C ALA A 504 0.45 5.69 38.60
N LEU A 505 0.68 5.28 37.35
CA LEU A 505 0.79 3.87 36.96
C LEU A 505 1.95 3.17 37.70
N LEU A 506 3.13 3.80 37.77
CA LEU A 506 4.29 3.24 38.48
C LEU A 506 4.00 3.04 39.97
N GLN A 507 3.34 4.02 40.61
CA GLN A 507 2.85 3.88 41.98
C GLN A 507 1.80 2.77 42.10
N GLY A 508 0.88 2.66 41.12
CA GLY A 508 -0.12 1.62 41.03
C GLY A 508 0.48 0.20 40.96
N LEU A 509 1.60 0.04 40.25
CA LEU A 509 2.36 -1.22 40.14
C LEU A 509 3.22 -1.52 41.39
N GLY A 510 3.24 -0.63 42.37
CA GLY A 510 3.97 -0.79 43.63
C GLY A 510 5.46 -0.44 43.54
N VAL A 511 5.86 0.34 42.52
CA VAL A 511 7.20 0.92 42.46
C VAL A 511 7.34 1.91 43.61
N GLY A 512 8.20 1.58 44.58
CA GLY A 512 8.40 2.35 45.81
C GLY A 512 7.69 1.80 47.06
N ASP A 513 6.95 0.70 46.96
CA ASP A 513 6.35 -0.01 48.11
C ASP A 513 7.14 -1.29 48.43
N ALA A 514 7.74 -1.33 49.62
CA ALA A 514 8.54 -2.48 50.09
C ALA A 514 7.70 -3.76 50.31
N ASN A 515 6.37 -3.64 50.39
CA ASN A 515 5.45 -4.77 50.57
C ASN A 515 4.82 -5.26 49.25
N SER A 516 5.12 -4.64 48.11
CA SER A 516 4.58 -5.04 46.81
C SER A 516 5.35 -6.24 46.24
N SER A 517 4.64 -7.31 45.88
CA SER A 517 5.23 -8.51 45.27
C SER A 517 5.54 -8.29 43.79
N ALA A 518 6.81 -8.43 43.39
CA ALA A 518 7.22 -8.41 41.99
C ALA A 518 6.44 -9.42 41.13
N THR A 519 6.05 -10.56 41.72
CA THR A 519 5.21 -11.58 41.07
C THR A 519 3.81 -11.05 40.75
N PHE A 520 3.21 -10.27 41.65
CA PHE A 520 1.90 -9.64 41.41
C PHE A 520 1.96 -8.64 40.26
N ALA A 521 2.97 -7.76 40.24
CA ALA A 521 3.17 -6.79 39.15
C ALA A 521 3.38 -7.48 37.80
N MET A 522 4.14 -8.58 37.77
CA MET A 522 4.35 -9.38 36.57
C MET A 522 3.03 -10.02 36.07
N LEU A 523 2.28 -10.69 36.95
CA LEU A 523 1.00 -11.32 36.59
C LEU A 523 -0.04 -10.31 36.10
N LEU A 524 -0.11 -9.14 36.76
CA LEU A 524 -0.97 -8.04 36.34
C LEU A 524 -0.56 -7.52 34.96
N THR A 525 0.73 -7.39 34.68
CA THR A 525 1.23 -6.98 33.36
C THR A 525 0.84 -7.98 32.27
N VAL A 526 0.99 -9.29 32.53
CA VAL A 526 0.55 -10.34 31.60
C VAL A 526 -0.96 -10.25 31.32
N LEU A 527 -1.76 -10.00 32.36
CA LEU A 527 -3.21 -9.85 32.20
C LEU A 527 -3.58 -8.59 31.38
N LYS A 528 -2.90 -7.47 31.62
CA LYS A 528 -3.05 -6.25 30.81
C LYS A 528 -2.75 -6.52 29.34
N ASP A 529 -1.64 -7.19 29.05
CA ASP A 529 -1.23 -7.53 27.68
C ASP A 529 -2.23 -8.47 27.00
N ALA A 530 -2.76 -9.46 27.73
CA ALA A 530 -3.78 -10.36 27.22
C ALA A 530 -5.08 -9.60 26.87
N MET A 531 -5.55 -8.73 27.77
CA MET A 531 -6.72 -7.90 27.55
C MET A 531 -6.55 -6.93 26.38
N SER A 532 -5.36 -6.32 26.24
CA SER A 532 -5.00 -5.46 25.11
C SER A 532 -5.14 -6.18 23.76
N ARG A 533 -4.59 -7.40 23.67
CA ARG A 533 -4.65 -8.22 22.45
C ARG A 533 -6.07 -8.66 22.11
N ILE A 534 -6.84 -9.09 23.11
CA ILE A 534 -8.26 -9.47 22.94
C ILE A 534 -9.07 -8.27 22.45
N ALA A 535 -8.93 -7.11 23.09
CA ALA A 535 -9.61 -5.88 22.72
C ALA A 535 -9.25 -5.44 21.29
N THR A 536 -7.97 -5.52 20.92
CA THR A 536 -7.49 -5.24 19.55
C THR A 536 -8.23 -6.10 18.51
N ILE A 537 -8.27 -7.41 18.72
CA ILE A 537 -8.88 -8.36 17.77
C ILE A 537 -10.39 -8.12 17.64
N ILE A 538 -11.10 -8.04 18.78
CA ILE A 538 -12.56 -7.85 18.78
C ILE A 538 -12.93 -6.52 18.11
N PHE A 539 -12.22 -5.44 18.43
CA PHE A 539 -12.52 -4.13 17.88
C PHE A 539 -12.20 -4.04 16.39
N ALA A 540 -11.05 -4.58 15.95
CA ALA A 540 -10.70 -4.62 14.54
C ALA A 540 -11.73 -5.42 13.74
N GLN A 541 -12.22 -6.55 14.27
CA GLN A 541 -13.25 -7.36 13.62
C GLN A 541 -14.60 -6.64 13.54
N GLN A 542 -15.04 -5.97 14.61
CA GLN A 542 -16.37 -5.37 14.67
C GLN A 542 -16.45 -4.01 13.97
N PHE A 543 -15.37 -3.22 14.02
CA PHE A 543 -15.38 -1.82 13.61
C PHE A 543 -14.41 -1.50 12.47
N GLY A 544 -13.56 -2.44 12.03
CA GLY A 544 -12.52 -2.18 11.01
C GLY A 544 -13.05 -1.51 9.74
N LEU A 545 -14.17 -2.01 9.19
CA LEU A 545 -14.81 -1.45 7.98
C LEU A 545 -15.52 -0.11 8.22
N ARG A 546 -15.74 0.30 9.48
CA ARG A 546 -16.37 1.58 9.83
C ARG A 546 -15.36 2.72 9.92
N ILE A 547 -14.09 2.41 10.18
CA ILE A 547 -13.11 3.42 10.56
C ILE A 547 -12.79 4.34 9.38
N GLU A 548 -12.56 3.81 8.19
CA GLU A 548 -12.23 4.62 7.01
C GLU A 548 -13.38 5.53 6.55
N PRO A 549 -14.63 5.04 6.38
CA PRO A 549 -15.78 5.89 6.05
C PRO A 549 -16.05 7.02 7.04
N ASP A 550 -15.85 6.73 8.34
CA ASP A 550 -16.12 7.63 9.45
C ASP A 550 -14.82 8.10 10.14
N ALA A 551 -13.74 8.29 9.35
CA ALA A 551 -12.40 8.58 9.86
C ALA A 551 -12.35 9.74 10.86
N LYS A 552 -13.09 10.82 10.61
CA LYS A 552 -13.18 11.97 11.53
C LYS A 552 -13.70 11.58 12.91
N ARG A 553 -14.72 10.72 12.97
CA ARG A 553 -15.33 10.25 14.22
C ARG A 553 -14.37 9.33 14.97
N TYR A 554 -13.75 8.37 14.28
CA TYR A 554 -12.84 7.42 14.91
C TYR A 554 -11.50 8.06 15.31
N ARG A 555 -11.06 9.11 14.61
CA ARG A 555 -9.92 9.93 15.01
C ARG A 555 -10.17 10.65 16.33
N PHE A 556 -11.38 11.17 16.54
CA PHE A 556 -11.81 11.74 17.82
C PHE A 556 -11.98 10.66 18.91
N LEU A 557 -12.65 9.56 18.57
CA LEU A 557 -12.96 8.49 19.52
C LEU A 557 -11.70 7.77 20.03
N ALA A 558 -10.66 7.65 19.20
CA ALA A 558 -9.37 7.11 19.60
C ALA A 558 -8.80 7.85 20.82
N ASP A 559 -8.79 9.18 20.77
CA ASP A 559 -8.28 10.01 21.86
C ASP A 559 -9.20 10.00 23.08
N LEU A 560 -10.52 9.87 22.89
CA LEU A 560 -11.44 9.64 24.01
C LEU A 560 -11.13 8.32 24.74
N PHE A 561 -10.79 7.25 24.02
CA PHE A 561 -10.36 5.99 24.63
C PHE A 561 -9.04 6.17 25.38
N ASN A 562 -8.06 6.84 24.77
CA ASN A 562 -6.75 7.09 25.39
C ASN A 562 -6.87 7.92 26.67
N ASP A 563 -7.65 8.99 26.64
CA ASP A 563 -7.85 9.88 27.79
C ASP A 563 -8.61 9.17 28.92
N THR A 564 -9.59 8.33 28.58
CA THR A 564 -10.27 7.48 29.56
C THR A 564 -9.28 6.49 30.19
N ALA A 565 -8.38 5.90 29.41
CA ALA A 565 -7.33 5.02 29.93
C ALA A 565 -6.39 5.76 30.89
N PHE A 566 -5.98 6.99 30.56
CA PHE A 566 -5.16 7.79 31.46
C PHE A 566 -5.84 8.07 32.80
N PHE A 567 -7.14 8.36 32.82
CA PHE A 567 -7.88 8.51 34.08
C PHE A 567 -7.94 7.19 34.86
N MET A 568 -8.15 6.06 34.20
CA MET A 568 -8.13 4.74 34.89
C MET A 568 -6.78 4.47 35.54
N GLU A 569 -5.67 4.83 34.88
CA GLU A 569 -4.32 4.70 35.43
C GLU A 569 -4.06 5.67 36.57
N LEU A 570 -4.49 6.93 36.42
CA LEU A 570 -4.35 7.98 37.43
C LEU A 570 -5.06 7.61 38.74
N TYR A 571 -6.26 7.03 38.65
CA TYR A 571 -7.03 6.62 39.83
C TYR A 571 -6.66 5.22 40.37
N SER A 572 -5.91 4.42 39.60
CA SER A 572 -5.54 3.06 39.99
C SER A 572 -4.88 2.91 41.37
N PRO A 573 -4.09 3.87 41.89
CA PRO A 573 -3.49 3.76 43.24
C PRO A 573 -4.51 3.87 44.37
N TYR A 574 -5.69 4.45 44.11
CA TYR A 574 -6.73 4.70 45.12
C TYR A 574 -7.76 3.56 45.24
N PHE A 575 -7.70 2.58 44.34
CA PHE A 575 -8.56 1.42 44.40
C PHE A 575 -7.95 0.29 45.24
N GLY A 576 -8.82 -0.51 45.87
CA GLY A 576 -8.43 -1.79 46.47
C GLY A 576 -7.90 -2.78 45.41
N PRO A 577 -7.32 -3.92 45.81
CA PRO A 577 -6.61 -4.83 44.91
C PRO A 577 -7.38 -5.24 43.65
N TYR A 578 -8.65 -5.64 43.79
CA TYR A 578 -9.50 -6.01 42.65
C TYR A 578 -9.87 -4.81 41.76
N GLY A 579 -10.16 -3.66 42.36
CA GLY A 579 -10.47 -2.43 41.61
C GLY A 579 -9.27 -1.93 40.82
N LYS A 580 -8.06 -2.06 41.36
CA LYS A 580 -6.80 -1.75 40.66
C LYS A 580 -6.59 -2.65 39.44
N ILE A 581 -6.78 -3.97 39.59
CA ILE A 581 -6.66 -4.92 38.47
C ILE A 581 -7.65 -4.54 37.37
N LEU A 582 -8.91 -4.28 37.72
CA LEU A 582 -9.95 -3.91 36.76
C LEU A 582 -9.60 -2.60 36.03
N ALA A 583 -9.25 -1.55 36.78
CA ALA A 583 -8.90 -0.25 36.20
C ALA A 583 -7.73 -0.34 35.22
N LEU A 584 -6.64 -1.02 35.59
CA LEU A 584 -5.43 -1.10 34.75
C LEU A 584 -5.61 -2.00 33.52
N THR A 585 -6.40 -3.07 33.64
CA THR A 585 -6.70 -3.96 32.50
C THR A 585 -7.71 -3.34 31.53
N SER A 586 -8.74 -2.64 32.04
CA SER A 586 -9.64 -1.85 31.21
C SER A 586 -8.92 -0.67 30.54
N GLY A 587 -8.00 0.00 31.25
CA GLY A 587 -7.18 1.06 30.69
C GLY A 587 -6.30 0.58 29.53
N GLU A 588 -5.66 -0.58 29.67
CA GLU A 588 -4.87 -1.17 28.59
C GLU A 588 -5.73 -1.60 27.39
N ALA A 589 -6.93 -2.16 27.64
CA ALA A 589 -7.88 -2.45 26.58
C ALA A 589 -8.28 -1.19 25.81
N LEU A 590 -8.58 -0.08 26.51
CA LEU A 590 -8.91 1.21 25.91
C LEU A 590 -7.74 1.79 25.09
N ARG A 591 -6.49 1.68 25.55
CA ARG A 591 -5.31 2.04 24.75
C ARG A 591 -5.19 1.21 23.47
N ALA A 592 -5.52 -0.07 23.54
CA ALA A 592 -5.56 -0.92 22.36
C ALA A 592 -6.62 -0.44 21.35
N LEU A 593 -7.82 -0.08 21.84
CA LEU A 593 -8.86 0.53 21.00
C LEU A 593 -8.41 1.85 20.37
N CYS A 594 -7.72 2.71 21.13
CA CYS A 594 -7.09 3.92 20.62
C CYS A 594 -6.08 3.61 19.52
N GLY A 595 -5.20 2.62 19.70
CA GLY A 595 -4.21 2.23 18.71
C GLY A 595 -4.82 1.82 17.37
N VAL A 596 -5.88 0.99 17.41
CA VAL A 596 -6.58 0.55 16.20
C VAL A 596 -7.36 1.70 15.55
N ALA A 597 -8.20 2.40 16.31
CA ALA A 597 -9.04 3.47 15.80
C ALA A 597 -8.18 4.65 15.28
N GLY A 598 -7.17 5.05 16.05
CA GLY A 598 -6.24 6.14 15.71
C GLY A 598 -5.36 5.79 14.53
N GLY A 599 -4.79 4.59 14.49
CA GLY A 599 -3.95 4.15 13.37
C GLY A 599 -4.69 4.10 12.04
N ALA A 600 -5.87 3.47 12.00
CA ALA A 600 -6.63 3.35 10.76
C ALA A 600 -7.30 4.67 10.32
N SER A 601 -7.80 5.48 11.26
CA SER A 601 -8.36 6.81 10.92
C SER A 601 -7.28 7.78 10.46
N LYS A 602 -6.09 7.77 11.08
CA LYS A 602 -4.92 8.55 10.61
C LYS A 602 -4.54 8.14 9.20
N ALA A 603 -4.47 6.84 8.89
CA ALA A 603 -4.17 6.38 7.53
C ALA A 603 -5.18 6.90 6.49
N ALA A 604 -6.47 6.85 6.79
CA ALA A 604 -7.52 7.40 5.92
C ALA A 604 -7.39 8.92 5.72
N LEU A 605 -7.04 9.66 6.77
CA LEU A 605 -6.79 11.11 6.69
C LEU A 605 -5.52 11.44 5.90
N SER A 606 -4.42 10.68 6.07
CA SER A 606 -3.19 10.88 5.31
C SER A 606 -3.40 10.62 3.81
N VAL A 607 -4.23 9.63 3.43
CA VAL A 607 -4.66 9.42 2.03
C VAL A 607 -5.43 10.63 1.50
N HIS A 608 -6.32 11.21 2.30
CA HIS A 608 -7.04 12.44 1.93
C HIS A 608 -6.11 13.65 1.76
N PHE A 609 -5.09 13.79 2.63
CA PHE A 609 -4.16 14.91 2.57
C PHE A 609 -3.16 14.81 1.42
N ALA A 610 -2.78 13.61 1.03
CA ALA A 610 -1.80 13.37 -0.02
C ALA A 610 -2.36 13.77 -1.40
N LYS A 611 -1.55 14.46 -2.20
CA LYS A 611 -1.82 14.74 -3.62
C LYS A 611 -0.62 14.34 -4.47
N HIS A 612 -0.88 13.84 -5.68
CA HIS A 612 0.16 13.46 -6.65
C HIS A 612 1.12 12.36 -6.13
N ASP A 613 0.57 11.30 -5.53
CA ASP A 613 1.31 10.11 -5.05
C ASP A 613 2.41 10.38 -4.02
N ASN A 614 2.23 11.40 -3.17
CA ASN A 614 3.20 11.79 -2.15
C ASN A 614 2.90 11.25 -0.73
N LEU A 615 2.06 10.22 -0.60
CA LEU A 615 1.61 9.69 0.70
C LEU A 615 2.76 9.28 1.64
N ALA A 616 3.80 8.65 1.11
CA ALA A 616 4.95 8.22 1.91
C ALA A 616 5.75 9.41 2.47
N GLU A 617 5.94 10.44 1.64
CA GLU A 617 6.61 11.68 2.06
C GLU A 617 5.77 12.42 3.11
N LEU A 618 4.47 12.56 2.87
CA LEU A 618 3.54 13.18 3.81
C LEU A 618 3.61 12.50 5.18
N ASN A 619 3.55 11.17 5.23
CA ASN A 619 3.65 10.42 6.48
C ASN A 619 4.99 10.64 7.20
N ALA A 620 6.11 10.72 6.46
CA ALA A 620 7.42 11.01 7.04
C ALA A 620 7.50 12.43 7.63
N LYS A 621 6.85 13.41 6.97
CA LYS A 621 6.76 14.79 7.45
C LYS A 621 5.87 14.93 8.67
N GLU A 622 4.71 14.28 8.67
CA GLU A 622 3.82 14.20 9.84
C GLU A 622 4.54 13.57 11.04
N ALA A 623 5.26 12.45 10.85
CA ALA A 623 6.05 11.83 11.92
C ALA A 623 7.15 12.78 12.46
N SER A 624 7.76 13.60 11.60
CA SER A 624 8.74 14.60 12.01
C SER A 624 8.10 15.73 12.83
N GLN A 625 6.91 16.20 12.44
CA GLN A 625 6.14 17.20 13.20
C GLN A 625 5.77 16.67 14.58
N GLU A 626 5.20 15.45 14.65
CA GLU A 626 4.81 14.78 15.89
C GLU A 626 6.02 14.59 16.83
N THR A 627 7.16 14.14 16.29
CA THR A 627 8.40 13.97 17.07
C THR A 627 8.90 15.29 17.65
N ALA A 628 8.94 16.36 16.84
CA ALA A 628 9.45 17.65 17.29
C ALA A 628 8.57 18.23 18.41
N ILE A 629 7.25 18.14 18.28
CA ILE A 629 6.31 18.60 19.30
C ILE A 629 6.37 17.70 20.54
N GLY A 630 6.49 16.38 20.37
CA GLY A 630 6.67 15.44 21.47
C GLY A 630 7.90 15.76 22.32
N LEU A 631 9.03 16.15 21.72
CA LEU A 631 10.22 16.59 22.46
C LEU A 631 9.95 17.84 23.32
N ILE A 632 9.22 18.82 22.78
CA ILE A 632 8.82 20.01 23.52
C ILE A 632 7.87 19.63 24.67
N GLY A 633 6.90 18.76 24.38
CA GLY A 633 5.96 18.22 25.37
C GLY A 633 6.66 17.47 26.51
N LEU A 634 7.69 16.67 26.21
CA LEU A 634 8.48 15.95 27.21
C LEU A 634 9.26 16.90 28.13
N LEU A 635 9.87 17.95 27.57
CA LEU A 635 10.59 18.97 28.36
C LEU A 635 9.65 19.69 29.32
N VAL A 636 8.51 20.19 28.80
CA VAL A 636 7.50 20.88 29.61
C VAL A 636 6.88 19.92 30.63
N GLY A 637 6.53 18.71 30.22
CA GLY A 637 5.94 17.70 31.08
C GLY A 637 6.87 17.25 32.21
N THR A 638 8.18 17.13 31.95
CA THR A 638 9.17 16.83 33.00
C THR A 638 9.21 17.94 34.05
N PHE A 639 9.15 19.21 33.62
CA PHE A 639 9.05 20.34 34.54
C PHE A 639 7.74 20.28 35.34
N VAL A 640 6.61 20.01 34.70
CA VAL A 640 5.29 19.89 35.35
C VAL A 640 5.28 18.76 36.39
N VAL A 641 5.73 17.55 36.04
CA VAL A 641 5.76 16.39 36.94
C VAL A 641 6.63 16.64 38.18
N LYS A 642 7.70 17.45 38.04
CA LYS A 642 8.57 17.83 39.15
C LYS A 642 7.94 18.83 40.12
N HIS A 643 7.05 19.71 39.66
CA HIS A 643 6.51 20.80 40.49
C HIS A 643 5.06 20.57 40.96
N VAL A 644 4.33 19.66 40.31
CA VAL A 644 2.95 19.30 40.66
C VAL A 644 2.97 17.88 41.23
N GLU A 645 2.91 17.76 42.55
CA GLU A 645 3.02 16.47 43.24
C GLU A 645 1.75 16.06 43.97
N ASP A 646 0.94 17.02 44.41
CA ASP A 646 -0.27 16.72 45.18
C ASP A 646 -1.38 16.16 44.28
N HIS A 647 -2.08 15.15 44.77
CA HIS A 647 -3.09 14.41 43.99
C HIS A 647 -4.18 15.33 43.43
N THR A 648 -4.69 16.27 44.23
CA THR A 648 -5.76 17.17 43.82
C THR A 648 -5.33 18.07 42.66
N SER A 649 -4.13 18.65 42.71
CA SER A 649 -3.60 19.46 41.61
C SER A 649 -3.25 18.63 40.38
N VAL A 650 -2.75 17.39 40.55
CA VAL A 650 -2.51 16.48 39.42
C VAL A 650 -3.83 16.15 38.71
N VAL A 651 -4.90 15.81 39.43
CA VAL A 651 -6.22 15.53 38.84
C VAL A 651 -6.78 16.77 38.14
N TYR A 652 -6.74 17.93 38.79
CA TYR A 652 -7.22 19.17 38.18
C TYR A 652 -6.47 19.50 36.88
N LEU A 653 -5.14 19.44 36.92
CA LEU A 653 -4.29 19.68 35.76
C LEU A 653 -4.54 18.65 34.66
N MET A 654 -4.67 17.37 35.01
CA MET A 654 -5.00 16.29 34.08
C MET A 654 -6.33 16.57 33.37
N THR A 655 -7.37 16.97 34.11
CA THR A 655 -8.67 17.32 33.52
C THR A 655 -8.55 18.49 32.55
N VAL A 656 -7.83 19.56 32.91
CA VAL A 656 -7.62 20.71 32.01
C VAL A 656 -6.87 20.30 30.75
N LEU A 657 -5.80 19.51 30.88
CA LEU A 657 -4.99 19.05 29.76
C LEU A 657 -5.76 18.09 28.84
N VAL A 658 -6.55 17.17 29.39
CA VAL A 658 -7.42 16.27 28.60
C VAL A 658 -8.51 17.06 27.87
N LEU A 659 -9.14 18.04 28.52
CA LEU A 659 -10.12 18.90 27.85
C LEU A 659 -9.47 19.70 26.71
N ALA A 660 -8.26 20.22 26.90
CA ALA A 660 -7.50 20.89 25.85
C ALA A 660 -7.13 19.91 24.72
N HIS A 661 -6.68 18.70 25.06
CA HIS A 661 -6.36 17.62 24.13
C HIS A 661 -7.54 17.27 23.22
N LEU A 662 -8.69 16.93 23.81
CA LEU A 662 -9.92 16.61 23.07
C LEU A 662 -10.44 17.79 22.27
N TRP A 663 -10.31 19.01 22.79
CA TRP A 663 -10.71 20.21 22.07
C TRP A 663 -9.85 20.44 20.82
N MET A 664 -8.53 20.25 20.92
CA MET A 664 -7.63 20.32 19.76
C MET A 664 -7.97 19.25 18.72
N ASN A 665 -8.19 18.00 19.13
CA ASN A 665 -8.60 16.94 18.20
C ASN A 665 -9.93 17.32 17.51
N TYR A 666 -10.93 17.76 18.27
CA TYR A 666 -12.22 18.20 17.71
C TYR A 666 -12.03 19.28 16.64
N LEU A 667 -11.25 20.33 16.92
CA LEU A 667 -10.95 21.38 15.94
C LEU A 667 -10.19 20.84 14.73
N GLY A 668 -9.24 19.92 14.94
CA GLY A 668 -8.50 19.21 13.90
C GLY A 668 -9.43 18.49 12.94
N VAL A 669 -10.23 17.54 13.42
CA VAL A 669 -11.15 16.76 12.57
C VAL A 669 -12.26 17.60 11.95
N ARG A 670 -12.66 18.71 12.59
CA ARG A 670 -13.62 19.68 12.03
C ARG A 670 -13.05 20.48 10.87
N SER A 671 -11.72 20.67 10.81
CA SER A 671 -11.07 21.37 9.71
C SER A 671 -10.96 20.54 8.43
N VAL A 672 -11.05 19.21 8.55
CA VAL A 672 -10.92 18.29 7.41
C VAL A 672 -12.16 18.33 6.51
N CYS A 673 -11.95 18.48 5.21
CA CYS A 673 -12.96 18.58 4.16
C CYS A 673 -12.82 17.40 3.19
N MET A 674 -13.26 16.22 3.61
CA MET A 674 -13.18 15.01 2.79
C MET A 674 -14.14 15.06 1.60
N ASN A 675 -13.68 14.64 0.42
CA ASN A 675 -14.45 14.63 -0.83
C ASN A 675 -15.10 13.29 -1.19
N VAL A 676 -14.92 12.27 -0.35
CA VAL A 676 -15.61 10.98 -0.47
C VAL A 676 -17.01 11.09 0.15
N LEU A 677 -17.98 10.27 -0.27
CA LEU A 677 -19.31 10.26 0.37
C LEU A 677 -19.44 9.06 1.30
N ASN A 678 -19.61 9.32 2.59
CA ASN A 678 -20.20 8.35 3.52
C ASN A 678 -21.70 8.65 3.68
N ARG A 679 -22.41 7.78 4.40
CA ARG A 679 -23.86 7.91 4.63
C ARG A 679 -24.28 9.28 5.15
N GLN A 680 -23.51 9.88 6.06
CA GLN A 680 -23.80 11.21 6.61
C GLN A 680 -23.61 12.33 5.60
N ARG A 681 -22.46 12.36 4.90
CA ARG A 681 -22.15 13.39 3.89
C ARG A 681 -23.16 13.34 2.75
N ALA A 682 -23.53 12.13 2.32
CA ALA A 682 -24.57 11.90 1.33
C ALA A 682 -25.94 12.41 1.80
N THR A 683 -26.33 12.14 3.05
CA THR A 683 -27.57 12.68 3.60
C THR A 683 -27.58 14.20 3.64
N ILE A 684 -26.49 14.85 4.05
CA ILE A 684 -26.42 16.32 4.07
C ILE A 684 -26.53 16.90 2.66
N LEU A 685 -25.81 16.32 1.70
CA LEU A 685 -25.77 16.79 0.31
C LEU A 685 -27.14 16.66 -0.35
N PHE A 686 -27.74 15.47 -0.30
CA PHE A 686 -28.97 15.18 -1.01
C PHE A 686 -30.20 15.80 -0.33
N GLU A 687 -30.19 15.95 1.00
CA GLU A 687 -31.25 16.71 1.69
C GLU A 687 -31.25 18.19 1.26
N GLU A 688 -30.09 18.80 1.01
CA GLU A 688 -30.03 20.16 0.46
C GLU A 688 -30.51 20.20 -1.00
N TYR A 689 -30.07 19.24 -1.82
CA TYR A 689 -30.51 19.14 -3.22
C TYR A 689 -32.03 19.01 -3.34
N LEU A 690 -32.67 18.19 -2.52
CA LEU A 690 -34.13 18.04 -2.50
C LEU A 690 -34.85 19.33 -2.06
N LYS A 691 -34.23 20.16 -1.22
CA LYS A 691 -34.81 21.42 -0.72
C LYS A 691 -34.66 22.59 -1.69
N SER A 692 -33.48 22.75 -2.26
CA SER A 692 -33.10 23.97 -2.99
C SER A 692 -32.67 23.73 -4.43
N GLY A 693 -32.54 22.47 -4.85
CA GLY A 693 -31.94 22.09 -6.14
C GLY A 693 -30.43 22.35 -6.21
N LYS A 694 -29.80 22.81 -5.13
CA LYS A 694 -28.38 23.14 -5.10
C LYS A 694 -27.54 21.95 -4.66
N VAL A 695 -26.55 21.56 -5.47
CA VAL A 695 -25.51 20.61 -5.04
C VAL A 695 -24.48 21.32 -4.16
N LEU A 696 -24.21 20.79 -2.98
CA LEU A 696 -23.21 21.34 -2.05
C LEU A 696 -21.79 20.90 -2.43
N THR A 697 -20.82 21.76 -2.17
CA THR A 697 -19.38 21.42 -2.24
C THR A 697 -18.95 20.59 -1.02
N PRO A 698 -17.82 19.85 -1.10
CA PRO A 698 -17.26 19.13 0.05
C PRO A 698 -17.05 20.00 1.29
N ASP A 699 -16.61 21.24 1.12
CA ASP A 699 -16.42 22.20 2.22
C ASP A 699 -17.76 22.60 2.89
N GLU A 700 -18.79 22.90 2.10
CA GLU A 700 -20.12 23.23 2.62
C GLU A 700 -20.74 22.05 3.39
N VAL A 701 -20.56 20.82 2.91
CA VAL A 701 -20.99 19.61 3.63
C VAL A 701 -20.17 19.41 4.90
N ALA A 702 -18.85 19.56 4.84
CA ALA A 702 -17.97 19.41 6.00
C ALA A 702 -18.36 20.33 7.17
N ARG A 703 -18.78 21.57 6.89
CA ARG A 703 -19.28 22.49 7.92
C ARG A 703 -20.55 21.99 8.63
N ARG A 704 -21.36 21.16 7.98
CA ARG A 704 -22.61 20.61 8.51
C ARG A 704 -22.46 19.22 9.12
N GLU A 705 -21.30 18.57 8.95
CA GLU A 705 -21.02 17.27 9.56
C GLU A 705 -21.03 17.32 11.09
N SER A 706 -21.65 16.32 11.70
CA SER A 706 -21.54 16.02 13.11
C SER A 706 -20.45 14.98 13.32
N ILE A 707 -19.46 15.29 14.15
CA ILE A 707 -18.31 14.41 14.41
C ILE A 707 -18.67 13.25 15.35
N LEU A 708 -19.48 13.52 16.37
CA LEU A 708 -19.72 12.59 17.47
C LEU A 708 -21.02 11.80 17.30
N PHE A 709 -22.10 12.51 17.01
CA PHE A 709 -23.44 11.96 17.06
C PHE A 709 -24.14 12.16 15.73
N TRP A 710 -24.23 11.07 14.97
CA TRP A 710 -25.04 11.01 13.77
C TRP A 710 -25.85 9.72 13.76
N SER A 711 -27.05 9.82 13.20
CA SER A 711 -27.96 8.70 12.99
C SER A 711 -28.50 8.80 11.57
N PRO A 712 -28.75 7.66 10.88
CA PRO A 712 -29.27 7.66 9.52
C PRO A 712 -30.79 7.91 9.47
N ILE A 713 -31.27 8.86 10.29
CA ILE A 713 -32.67 9.25 10.34
C ILE A 713 -32.86 10.46 9.44
N VAL A 714 -33.72 10.32 8.44
CA VAL A 714 -33.95 11.31 7.39
C VAL A 714 -35.30 12.01 7.56
N ARG A 715 -35.42 13.19 6.95
CA ARG A 715 -36.60 14.05 7.06
C ARG A 715 -37.39 14.09 5.76
N ASN A 716 -38.71 14.29 5.86
CA ASN A 716 -39.54 14.54 4.69
C ASN A 716 -39.54 16.01 4.25
N ARG A 717 -40.26 16.31 3.17
CA ARG A 717 -40.50 17.67 2.64
C ARG A 717 -41.07 18.67 3.65
N HIS A 718 -41.70 18.19 4.73
CA HIS A 718 -42.22 19.01 5.82
C HIS A 718 -41.23 19.17 6.99
N GLY A 719 -39.99 18.67 6.86
CA GLY A 719 -38.95 18.73 7.89
C GLY A 719 -39.14 17.74 9.04
N GLN A 720 -40.11 16.83 8.97
CA GLN A 720 -40.40 15.84 10.00
C GLN A 720 -39.46 14.64 9.85
N ARG A 721 -38.96 14.06 10.95
CA ARG A 721 -38.16 12.82 10.90
C ARG A 721 -39.08 11.64 10.61
N ILE A 722 -38.85 10.91 9.51
CA ILE A 722 -39.80 9.91 8.99
C ILE A 722 -39.20 8.52 8.86
N ALA A 723 -37.99 8.40 8.31
CA ALA A 723 -37.41 7.10 7.99
C ALA A 723 -36.01 6.93 8.55
N ARG A 724 -35.60 5.69 8.77
CA ARG A 724 -34.25 5.27 9.12
C ARG A 724 -33.70 4.41 7.99
N ILE A 725 -32.63 4.87 7.33
CA ILE A 725 -32.04 4.19 6.18
C ILE A 725 -30.82 3.37 6.63
N GLU A 726 -30.72 2.11 6.23
CA GLU A 726 -29.58 1.25 6.57
C GLU A 726 -29.22 0.34 5.41
N MET A 727 -27.93 0.00 5.30
CA MET A 727 -27.50 -1.12 4.44
C MET A 727 -27.86 -2.43 5.15
N ALA A 728 -28.41 -3.39 4.43
CA ALA A 728 -28.75 -4.70 4.97
C ALA A 728 -27.51 -5.58 5.13
N ASP A 729 -27.41 -6.30 6.24
CA ASP A 729 -26.34 -7.28 6.49
C ASP A 729 -26.63 -8.66 5.88
N SER A 730 -27.86 -8.89 5.43
CA SER A 730 -28.36 -10.15 4.90
C SER A 730 -29.75 -9.95 4.31
N PHE A 731 -30.20 -10.86 3.44
CA PHE A 731 -31.57 -10.86 2.95
C PHE A 731 -32.60 -11.01 4.08
N GLY A 732 -32.29 -11.81 5.11
CA GLY A 732 -33.13 -11.96 6.30
C GLY A 732 -33.28 -10.66 7.09
N ASN A 733 -32.20 -9.89 7.25
CA ASN A 733 -32.24 -8.55 7.87
C ASN A 733 -33.03 -7.55 7.03
N ALA A 734 -32.89 -7.60 5.70
CA ALA A 734 -33.64 -6.75 4.77
C ALA A 734 -35.16 -6.99 4.89
N MET A 735 -35.56 -8.25 5.05
CA MET A 735 -36.96 -8.69 5.21
C MET A 735 -37.51 -8.57 6.64
N GLY A 736 -36.78 -7.93 7.57
CA GLY A 736 -37.26 -7.68 8.93
C GLY A 736 -37.15 -8.84 9.92
N GLY A 737 -36.34 -9.86 9.62
CA GLY A 737 -36.07 -10.96 10.55
C GLY A 737 -37.28 -11.88 10.78
N GLN A 738 -37.52 -12.30 12.04
CA GLN A 738 -38.63 -13.19 12.43
C GLN A 738 -39.98 -12.46 12.63
N GLU A 739 -40.09 -11.17 12.35
CA GLU A 739 -41.33 -10.40 12.53
C GLU A 739 -42.34 -10.69 11.39
N ALA A 740 -43.02 -11.83 11.51
CA ALA A 740 -43.90 -12.44 10.49
C ALA A 740 -45.17 -11.64 10.08
N ARG A 741 -45.30 -10.36 10.45
CA ARG A 741 -46.52 -9.56 10.22
C ARG A 741 -46.28 -8.17 9.63
N VAL A 742 -45.07 -7.83 9.22
CA VAL A 742 -44.79 -6.54 8.59
C VAL A 742 -44.88 -6.66 7.07
N ASN A 743 -45.77 -5.87 6.45
CA ASN A 743 -45.80 -5.73 5.00
C ASN A 743 -44.59 -4.89 4.56
N ILE A 744 -43.77 -5.43 3.66
CA ILE A 744 -42.57 -4.79 3.13
C ILE A 744 -42.78 -4.56 1.63
N ALA A 745 -42.65 -3.31 1.20
CA ALA A 745 -42.54 -2.96 -0.21
C ALA A 745 -41.10 -3.21 -0.67
N ILE A 746 -40.95 -3.92 -1.77
CA ILE A 746 -39.67 -4.24 -2.39
C ILE A 746 -39.58 -3.43 -3.68
N LEU A 747 -38.52 -2.64 -3.81
CA LEU A 747 -38.34 -1.74 -4.93
C LEU A 747 -36.92 -1.87 -5.47
N ASP A 748 -36.81 -2.23 -6.74
CA ASP A 748 -35.52 -2.35 -7.41
C ASP A 748 -35.07 -0.99 -7.94
N GLY A 749 -33.82 -0.63 -7.60
CA GLY A 749 -33.07 0.47 -8.18
C GLY A 749 -31.97 -0.05 -9.10
N ILE A 750 -31.09 0.84 -9.55
CA ILE A 750 -29.94 0.45 -10.38
C ILE A 750 -28.99 -0.39 -9.51
N MET A 751 -28.82 -1.67 -9.84
CA MET A 751 -27.95 -2.63 -9.15
C MET A 751 -28.18 -2.71 -7.63
N SER A 752 -29.42 -2.48 -7.19
CA SER A 752 -29.79 -2.45 -5.78
C SER A 752 -31.29 -2.72 -5.59
N THR A 753 -31.67 -3.16 -4.39
CA THR A 753 -33.07 -3.32 -3.98
C THR A 753 -33.28 -2.66 -2.62
N LEU A 754 -34.36 -1.91 -2.51
CA LEU A 754 -34.83 -1.26 -1.29
C LEU A 754 -35.98 -2.05 -0.70
N PHE A 755 -35.91 -2.32 0.61
CA PHE A 755 -36.94 -2.98 1.38
C PHE A 755 -37.51 -1.97 2.37
N ILE A 756 -38.78 -1.61 2.17
CA ILE A 756 -39.40 -0.46 2.81
C ILE A 756 -40.63 -0.93 3.57
N TRP A 757 -40.69 -0.61 4.86
CA TRP A 757 -41.80 -1.08 5.69
C TRP A 757 -43.06 -0.25 5.43
N SER A 758 -44.19 -0.92 5.20
CA SER A 758 -45.45 -0.27 4.84
C SER A 758 -46.13 0.41 6.05
N HIS A 759 -45.76 0.03 7.29
CA HIS A 759 -46.29 0.67 8.49
C HIS A 759 -45.21 0.89 9.54
N ALA A 760 -45.26 2.06 10.18
CA ALA A 760 -44.35 2.46 11.23
C ALA A 760 -44.82 1.89 12.59
N SER A 761 -44.63 0.58 12.83
CA SER A 761 -44.76 0.03 14.19
C SER A 761 -43.76 0.69 15.16
N HIS A 762 -42.65 1.23 14.62
CA HIS A 762 -41.61 2.00 15.30
C HIS A 762 -41.70 3.50 15.00
N LYS A 763 -41.06 4.33 15.84
CA LYS A 763 -41.03 5.81 15.74
C LYS A 763 -40.61 6.36 14.35
N TYR A 764 -39.89 5.58 13.54
CA TYR A 764 -39.46 5.92 12.17
C TYR A 764 -39.57 4.66 11.27
N VAL A 765 -39.89 4.85 9.99
CA VAL A 765 -40.02 3.78 8.98
C VAL A 765 -38.64 3.22 8.60
N PRO A 766 -38.39 1.91 8.77
CA PRO A 766 -37.15 1.31 8.28
C PRO A 766 -37.10 1.24 6.75
N ILE A 767 -35.98 1.65 6.17
CA ILE A 767 -35.61 1.43 4.77
C ILE A 767 -34.28 0.68 4.76
N LYS A 768 -34.28 -0.54 4.24
CA LYS A 768 -33.08 -1.37 4.11
C LYS A 768 -32.65 -1.42 2.65
N ILE A 769 -31.36 -1.23 2.39
CA ILE A 769 -30.78 -1.27 1.04
C ILE A 769 -29.91 -2.50 0.92
N MET A 770 -30.11 -3.30 -0.13
CA MET A 770 -29.26 -4.42 -0.47
C MET A 770 -28.74 -4.25 -1.89
N LEU A 771 -27.42 -4.30 -2.07
CA LEU A 771 -26.79 -4.14 -3.38
C LEU A 771 -26.73 -5.48 -4.11
N TRP A 772 -26.82 -5.45 -5.43
CA TRP A 772 -26.74 -6.65 -6.27
C TRP A 772 -25.30 -7.06 -6.52
N LYS A 773 -25.09 -8.32 -6.87
CA LYS A 773 -23.81 -8.81 -7.37
C LYS A 773 -23.30 -7.86 -8.47
N ASP A 774 -22.01 -7.54 -8.42
CA ASP A 774 -21.31 -6.64 -9.36
C ASP A 774 -21.64 -5.13 -9.18
N SER A 775 -22.27 -4.73 -8.07
CA SER A 775 -22.49 -3.31 -7.75
C SER A 775 -21.18 -2.54 -7.45
N GLU A 776 -20.95 -1.45 -8.17
CA GLU A 776 -19.95 -0.41 -7.88
C GLU A 776 -20.38 0.62 -6.79
N ALA A 777 -19.44 1.48 -6.37
CA ALA A 777 -19.66 2.52 -5.34
C ALA A 777 -20.78 3.51 -5.70
N VAL A 778 -20.90 3.87 -6.98
CA VAL A 778 -21.93 4.78 -7.49
C VAL A 778 -23.34 4.24 -7.25
N HIS A 779 -23.53 2.91 -7.35
CA HIS A 779 -24.83 2.28 -7.09
C HIS A 779 -25.24 2.38 -5.62
N ALA A 780 -24.27 2.31 -4.69
CA ALA A 780 -24.55 2.51 -3.27
C ALA A 780 -25.00 3.95 -2.97
N ILE A 781 -24.38 4.94 -3.62
CA ILE A 781 -24.79 6.35 -3.54
C ILE A 781 -26.20 6.53 -4.10
N SER A 782 -26.45 6.00 -5.30
CA SER A 782 -27.74 6.07 -5.98
C SER A 782 -28.86 5.43 -5.15
N ALA A 783 -28.64 4.22 -4.62
CA ALA A 783 -29.60 3.54 -3.76
C ALA A 783 -29.92 4.33 -2.47
N TRP A 784 -28.91 5.00 -1.89
CA TRP A 784 -29.12 5.86 -0.73
C TRP A 784 -29.92 7.11 -1.07
N PHE A 785 -29.65 7.75 -2.21
CA PHE A 785 -30.42 8.90 -2.70
C PHE A 785 -31.86 8.51 -3.01
N MET A 786 -32.07 7.38 -3.68
CA MET A 786 -33.40 6.81 -3.92
C MET A 786 -34.17 6.61 -2.59
N ALA A 787 -33.53 5.99 -1.59
CA ALA A 787 -34.13 5.79 -0.27
C ALA A 787 -34.49 7.12 0.42
N MET A 788 -33.63 8.14 0.28
CA MET A 788 -33.87 9.47 0.80
C MET A 788 -35.02 10.19 0.09
N GLU A 789 -35.12 10.08 -1.22
CA GLU A 789 -36.17 10.71 -2.01
C GLU A 789 -37.54 10.07 -1.73
N ILE A 790 -37.57 8.74 -1.55
CA ILE A 790 -38.77 8.05 -1.09
C ILE A 790 -39.20 8.59 0.28
N ALA A 791 -38.26 8.67 1.24
CA ALA A 791 -38.52 9.24 2.56
C ALA A 791 -38.92 10.73 2.51
N TRP A 792 -38.44 11.47 1.50
CA TRP A 792 -38.81 12.87 1.25
C TRP A 792 -40.29 13.03 0.94
N GLN A 793 -40.83 12.09 0.15
CA GLN A 793 -42.22 12.05 -0.27
C GLN A 793 -43.17 11.36 0.74
N MET A 794 -42.63 10.66 1.74
CA MET A 794 -43.42 10.02 2.79
C MET A 794 -44.12 11.02 3.74
N ASP A 795 -45.38 10.70 4.07
CA ASP A 795 -46.12 11.38 5.13
C ASP A 795 -45.93 10.68 6.48
N LYS A 796 -45.96 11.46 7.56
CA LYS A 796 -45.82 10.94 8.93
C LYS A 796 -46.90 9.93 9.27
N GLY A 797 -46.47 8.74 9.71
CA GLY A 797 -47.35 7.66 10.14
C GLY A 797 -47.98 6.83 9.02
N LYS A 798 -47.76 7.19 7.74
CA LYS A 798 -48.34 6.46 6.60
C LYS A 798 -47.43 5.38 5.99
N GLY A 799 -46.12 5.41 6.22
CA GLY A 799 -45.19 4.43 5.65
C GLY A 799 -45.05 4.53 4.12
N TYR A 800 -44.71 3.42 3.45
CA TYR A 800 -44.80 3.32 1.99
C TYR A 800 -46.27 3.17 1.56
N THR A 801 -46.70 3.92 0.55
CA THR A 801 -48.12 4.00 0.12
C THR A 801 -48.25 3.77 -1.38
N GLU A 802 -49.47 3.51 -1.86
CA GLU A 802 -49.77 3.37 -3.30
C GLU A 802 -49.36 4.63 -4.10
N ARG A 803 -49.47 5.82 -3.50
CA ARG A 803 -48.98 7.06 -4.11
C ARG A 803 -47.47 7.00 -4.40
N LEU A 804 -46.67 6.51 -3.46
CA LEU A 804 -45.23 6.36 -3.64
C LEU A 804 -44.92 5.28 -4.68
N ASP A 805 -45.66 4.18 -4.66
CA ASP A 805 -45.55 3.12 -5.68
C ASP A 805 -45.77 3.68 -7.10
N ARG A 806 -46.78 4.53 -7.31
CA ARG A 806 -47.02 5.19 -8.60
C ARG A 806 -45.86 6.10 -9.03
N ILE A 807 -45.24 6.81 -8.08
CA ILE A 807 -44.11 7.73 -8.36
C ILE A 807 -42.85 6.96 -8.73
N PHE A 808 -42.54 5.85 -8.04
CA PHE A 808 -41.26 5.16 -8.17
C PHE A 808 -41.27 3.92 -9.09
N CYS A 809 -42.43 3.29 -9.33
CA CYS A 809 -42.54 2.06 -10.13
C CYS A 809 -43.29 2.26 -11.47
N GLY A 810 -44.04 3.36 -11.63
CA GLY A 810 -44.91 3.57 -12.79
C GLY A 810 -46.19 2.71 -12.78
N LYS A 811 -47.07 2.88 -13.78
CA LYS A 811 -48.44 2.31 -13.79
C LYS A 811 -48.51 0.76 -13.93
N SER A 812 -47.39 0.05 -14.17
CA SER A 812 -47.39 -1.34 -14.66
C SER A 812 -47.07 -2.44 -13.64
N SER A 813 -46.71 -2.12 -12.40
CA SER A 813 -46.25 -3.11 -11.40
C SER A 813 -47.10 -3.07 -10.14
N ARG A 814 -48.28 -3.70 -10.16
CA ARG A 814 -49.14 -3.87 -8.97
C ARG A 814 -48.67 -5.07 -8.13
N PRO A 815 -48.38 -4.92 -6.84
CA PRO A 815 -48.28 -6.05 -5.91
C PRO A 815 -49.70 -6.52 -5.52
N SER A 816 -49.97 -7.83 -5.54
CA SER A 816 -51.28 -8.44 -5.29
C SER A 816 -51.81 -8.35 -3.85
N ASN A 817 -51.10 -7.68 -2.94
CA ASN A 817 -51.26 -7.86 -1.49
C ASN A 817 -51.75 -6.59 -0.75
N TRP A 818 -52.11 -5.52 -1.47
CA TRP A 818 -52.62 -4.29 -0.86
C TRP A 818 -54.12 -4.41 -0.58
N ASN A 819 -54.48 -4.35 0.70
CA ASN A 819 -55.88 -4.41 1.14
C ASN A 819 -56.60 -3.09 0.77
N THR A 820 -57.65 -3.20 -0.04
CA THR A 820 -58.41 -2.09 -0.68
C THR A 820 -59.38 -1.38 0.26
N GLU A 821 -58.91 -0.81 1.38
CA GLU A 821 -59.76 0.01 2.27
C GLU A 821 -59.10 1.33 2.74
N ALA A 822 -58.31 1.99 1.89
CA ALA A 822 -57.86 3.35 2.15
C ALA A 822 -58.73 4.37 1.39
N LYS A 823 -59.37 5.26 2.17
CA LYS A 823 -60.30 6.32 1.74
C LYS A 823 -59.70 7.24 0.66
N LYS A 824 -60.57 7.58 -0.30
CA LYS A 824 -60.46 8.61 -1.36
C LYS A 824 -60.40 10.04 -0.80
N ASP A 825 -59.51 10.34 0.14
CA ASP A 825 -59.35 11.72 0.60
C ASP A 825 -57.87 12.09 0.59
N ASP A 826 -57.55 13.10 -0.22
CA ASP A 826 -56.28 13.82 -0.36
C ASP A 826 -55.37 13.48 -1.57
N ASP A 827 -55.98 13.12 -2.71
CA ASP A 827 -55.30 13.08 -4.02
C ASP A 827 -55.35 14.48 -4.68
N GLN A 828 -54.54 15.42 -4.18
CA GLN A 828 -53.92 16.41 -5.07
C GLN A 828 -52.72 15.70 -5.72
N ILE A 829 -53.00 15.08 -6.86
CA ILE A 829 -52.05 14.31 -7.65
C ILE A 829 -51.04 15.29 -8.25
N ASP A 830 -49.79 15.29 -7.74
CA ASP A 830 -48.65 15.84 -8.47
C ASP A 830 -48.09 14.71 -9.36
N GLU A 831 -48.84 14.39 -10.42
CA GLU A 831 -48.50 13.34 -11.41
C GLU A 831 -47.21 13.68 -12.19
N ASP A 832 -46.72 14.92 -12.02
CA ASP A 832 -45.54 15.48 -12.67
C ASP A 832 -44.27 15.44 -11.80
N TYR A 833 -44.28 14.79 -10.63
CA TYR A 833 -43.08 14.69 -9.80
C TYR A 833 -42.00 13.83 -10.48
N GLN A 834 -40.95 14.48 -10.96
CA GLN A 834 -39.78 13.83 -11.55
C GLN A 834 -38.81 13.36 -10.47
N GLN A 835 -38.40 12.10 -10.57
CA GLN A 835 -37.38 11.51 -9.70
C GLN A 835 -36.05 12.21 -9.90
N LYS A 836 -35.38 12.56 -8.80
CA LYS A 836 -34.17 13.39 -8.80
C LYS A 836 -32.90 12.61 -8.47
N TYR A 837 -33.00 11.43 -7.86
CA TYR A 837 -31.84 10.64 -7.44
C TYR A 837 -30.98 10.15 -8.62
N ASP A 838 -31.57 9.98 -9.80
CA ASP A 838 -30.90 9.55 -11.04
C ASP A 838 -30.76 10.69 -12.07
N ASP A 839 -30.96 11.93 -11.62
CA ASP A 839 -30.84 13.10 -12.49
C ASP A 839 -29.38 13.30 -12.93
N ARG A 840 -29.15 13.31 -14.24
CA ARG A 840 -27.81 13.48 -14.81
C ARG A 840 -27.17 14.80 -14.37
N GLU A 841 -27.95 15.87 -14.23
CA GLU A 841 -27.43 17.18 -13.81
C GLU A 841 -26.87 17.13 -12.39
N LEU A 842 -27.52 16.40 -11.47
CA LEU A 842 -27.03 16.17 -10.11
C LEU A 842 -25.66 15.50 -10.13
N TRP A 843 -25.52 14.40 -10.86
CA TRP A 843 -24.28 13.63 -10.91
C TRP A 843 -23.13 14.41 -11.57
N ASP A 844 -23.41 15.11 -12.66
CA ASP A 844 -22.44 15.95 -13.36
C ASP A 844 -22.01 17.15 -12.47
N GLU A 845 -22.94 17.78 -11.76
CA GLU A 845 -22.63 18.88 -10.84
C GLU A 845 -21.85 18.41 -9.60
N MET A 846 -22.12 17.21 -9.08
CA MET A 846 -21.33 16.60 -8.00
C MET A 846 -19.87 16.40 -8.41
N LEU A 847 -19.63 15.84 -9.60
CA LEU A 847 -18.28 15.70 -10.15
C LEU A 847 -17.60 17.06 -10.36
N ALA A 848 -18.34 18.03 -10.92
CA ALA A 848 -17.83 19.39 -11.15
C ALA A 848 -17.44 20.11 -9.84
N LYS A 849 -18.11 19.82 -8.72
CA LYS A 849 -17.78 20.34 -7.39
C LYS A 849 -16.69 19.56 -6.66
N GLY A 850 -16.15 18.52 -7.28
CA GLY A 850 -15.00 17.77 -6.79
C GLY A 850 -15.33 16.60 -5.86
N TRP A 851 -16.55 16.07 -5.89
CA TRP A 851 -16.90 14.83 -5.18
C TRP A 851 -16.27 13.60 -5.85
N ASN A 852 -15.73 12.69 -5.04
CA ASN A 852 -15.25 11.39 -5.50
C ASN A 852 -16.36 10.35 -5.35
N LEU A 853 -16.93 9.94 -6.49
CA LEU A 853 -18.04 8.98 -6.57
C LEU A 853 -17.59 7.52 -6.74
N ALA A 854 -16.28 7.29 -6.96
CA ALA A 854 -15.71 5.96 -7.18
C ALA A 854 -15.30 5.26 -5.87
N SER A 855 -15.33 5.97 -4.74
CA SER A 855 -14.85 5.45 -3.45
C SER A 855 -15.93 4.69 -2.68
N GLN A 856 -15.61 3.48 -2.21
CA GLN A 856 -16.52 2.64 -1.43
C GLN A 856 -16.57 3.06 0.06
N ALA A 857 -17.31 4.13 0.38
CA ALA A 857 -17.42 4.65 1.75
C ALA A 857 -18.84 4.57 2.36
N PHE A 858 -19.74 3.83 1.73
CA PHE A 858 -21.09 3.57 2.28
C PHE A 858 -21.18 2.29 3.10
N GLU A 859 -20.31 1.33 2.81
CA GLU A 859 -20.35 -0.01 3.35
C GLU A 859 -19.51 -0.09 4.62
N THR A 860 -20.18 0.07 5.76
CA THR A 860 -19.53 0.07 7.08
C THR A 860 -19.50 -1.32 7.73
N GLU A 861 -19.92 -2.35 7.01
CA GLU A 861 -19.97 -3.76 7.44
C GLU A 861 -19.56 -4.64 6.26
N ALA A 862 -19.36 -5.95 6.50
CA ALA A 862 -18.97 -6.86 5.43
C ALA A 862 -20.03 -6.81 4.31
N PRO A 863 -19.63 -6.45 3.08
CA PRO A 863 -20.59 -6.24 2.00
C PRO A 863 -21.31 -7.54 1.67
N VAL A 864 -22.63 -7.56 1.84
CA VAL A 864 -23.48 -8.66 1.37
C VAL A 864 -24.14 -8.23 0.06
N ARG A 865 -24.13 -9.15 -0.91
CA ARG A 865 -24.67 -8.92 -2.25
C ARG A 865 -25.82 -9.86 -2.51
N MET A 866 -26.85 -9.33 -3.15
CA MET A 866 -27.98 -10.13 -3.63
C MET A 866 -27.63 -10.72 -4.99
N ALA A 867 -27.80 -12.03 -5.15
CA ALA A 867 -27.79 -12.71 -6.43
C ALA A 867 -29.07 -13.53 -6.50
N ILE A 868 -29.91 -13.27 -7.50
CA ILE A 868 -31.15 -14.00 -7.73
C ILE A 868 -30.88 -14.99 -8.86
N THR A 869 -31.09 -16.27 -8.60
CA THR A 869 -31.07 -17.33 -9.61
C THR A 869 -32.46 -17.94 -9.67
N GLU A 870 -33.09 -17.92 -10.84
CA GLU A 870 -34.34 -18.64 -11.04
C GLU A 870 -34.01 -20.14 -11.13
N GLU A 871 -34.52 -20.94 -10.20
CA GLU A 871 -34.56 -22.39 -10.38
C GLU A 871 -35.66 -22.71 -11.39
N ASP A 872 -35.26 -23.09 -12.60
CA ASP A 872 -36.18 -23.72 -13.56
C ASP A 872 -36.70 -25.01 -12.93
N LYS A 873 -37.99 -25.04 -12.59
CA LYS A 873 -38.73 -26.25 -12.19
C LYS A 873 -38.93 -27.21 -13.38
N LYS A 874 -37.85 -27.56 -14.06
CA LYS A 874 -37.78 -28.64 -15.04
C LYS A 874 -36.55 -29.47 -14.72
N ASP A 875 -36.69 -30.28 -13.67
CA ASP A 875 -36.11 -31.63 -13.52
C ASP A 875 -36.29 -32.05 -12.05
N GLN A 876 -37.53 -32.43 -11.70
CA GLN A 876 -37.84 -33.32 -10.57
C GLN A 876 -38.56 -34.55 -11.09
#